data_AF-A0A7R9CJ05-F1
#
_entry.id   AF-A0A7R9CJ05-F1
#
_cell.length_a   1.000
_cell.length_b   1.000
_cell.length_c   1.000
_cell.angle_alpha   90.00
_cell.angle_beta   90.00
_cell.angle_gamma   90.00
#
_symmetry.space_group_name_H-M   'P 1'
#
loop_
_entity.id
_entity.type
_entity.pdbx_description
1 polymer ?
#
loop_
_entity_poly.entity_id
_entity_poly.type
_entity_poly.pdbx_seq_one_letter_code
_entity_poly.pdbx_strand_id
1 'polypeptide(L)'
;MLQDARCCDEDVVMSGTLDSLVKLLVPTEDHCPGRAYLFAFLLSSRLFLHPHQLLGEVNKACEAQRDKPHITKLVHHVIRLLSEWTEMFPYDFRDELVMTHVRGIYERCIPTDRSGGGREMSLLLSRLLRRLDTLECYEESLRRVPSNGSAFGKTDVAAVCPCPMLLAQQLTHVELERMSYIGPEEFVQAYARDAAPHCLKVTKNTFNLEYYLEWSSHLRNLVTSEVYKQEAPTRRVQMTEFWINVATECFNIGNFNSLMAIILGLDATTLSVSKLRLRQIHVSKLRALEQQMHPSCNFSNYRSILKAASVRSERRGISPEKTRVVIPYFSLLLRDIYLVSEECASRLANGHINLEKFWELAKLVTQFLTWRQVNYPFERNSQVMSYLQTCPTPTENGIGKDELEEVNPHLRGGGLANHLGKTTPSSPDQDSNLCLPVLSEKVVCYFESWAVYRTGNGAFNIEDIDASLCTHLLYSFVNLGDDGSVSPGDSYADLSDGLDGYNKVTNLKNQGTGIKIMAALGGGSAGSATFSTVVNDASKRSAFVNNAVNFLSNYGFDGMDIDWEYPASGDGSRSSDKEAFGETLKELRSKFDEHGYLLSVAVGAGNSFIGSSYDVTGISQSVDFINVMTYDFHSGWESYTGENAPLYARSSDSYDESVDSCIQGWLSAGAPAEKIIMGMGLFGISYNLVNADDRWIGSPANGPGAAGIYTEGEGSLGYMEICQYQQDGADHWHIEWDDESKVPYGSDGTLWVGYDSPDSLWIKAQYVSDNSLGGAMVWSIDMDDARGTCGTKYHLLKNINTVLRS
;
A
#
# COMPACT_ATOMS: atom_id res chain seq x y z
N MET A 1 -29.50 -31.00 5.76
CA MET A 1 -29.08 -30.69 7.15
C MET A 1 -28.65 -29.22 7.31
N LEU A 2 -28.99 -28.32 6.38
CA LEU A 2 -28.64 -26.90 6.42
C LEU A 2 -29.85 -26.12 5.91
N GLN A 3 -30.70 -25.61 6.80
CA GLN A 3 -31.72 -24.61 6.43
C GLN A 3 -31.18 -23.17 6.59
N ASP A 4 -30.07 -22.99 7.32
CA ASP A 4 -29.56 -21.67 7.72
C ASP A 4 -28.12 -21.34 7.24
N ALA A 5 -27.52 -22.17 6.38
CA ALA A 5 -26.19 -21.89 5.81
C ALA A 5 -26.31 -21.50 4.33
N ARG A 6 -25.73 -20.35 3.95
CA ARG A 6 -25.63 -19.92 2.55
C ARG A 6 -24.32 -20.40 1.93
N CYS A 7 -24.42 -20.99 0.74
CA CYS A 7 -23.29 -21.31 -0.14
C CYS A 7 -23.39 -20.43 -1.40
N CYS A 8 -22.27 -19.92 -1.90
CA CYS A 8 -22.12 -19.46 -3.28
C CYS A 8 -21.28 -20.50 -4.05
N ASP A 9 -21.35 -20.46 -5.39
CA ASP A 9 -20.79 -21.43 -6.34
C ASP A 9 -19.53 -22.16 -5.81
N GLU A 10 -19.61 -23.50 -5.76
CA GLU A 10 -18.63 -24.48 -5.22
C GLU A 10 -18.77 -24.94 -3.74
N ASP A 11 -19.98 -25.14 -3.20
CA ASP A 11 -20.21 -25.87 -1.92
C ASP A 11 -19.49 -25.29 -0.66
N VAL A 12 -18.95 -24.07 -0.72
CA VAL A 12 -18.27 -23.41 0.41
C VAL A 12 -19.29 -22.66 1.27
N VAL A 13 -19.37 -23.02 2.55
CA VAL A 13 -20.20 -22.31 3.54
C VAL A 13 -19.60 -20.93 3.80
N MET A 14 -20.41 -19.87 3.70
CA MET A 14 -19.96 -18.48 3.85
C MET A 14 -20.41 -17.83 5.17
N SER A 15 -21.52 -18.30 5.76
CA SER A 15 -21.98 -17.85 7.08
C SER A 15 -22.94 -18.86 7.72
N GLY A 16 -23.12 -18.77 9.03
CA GLY A 16 -24.11 -19.57 9.76
C GLY A 16 -24.20 -19.21 11.23
N THR A 17 -25.20 -19.75 11.91
CA THR A 17 -25.25 -19.73 13.38
C THR A 17 -24.13 -20.61 13.95
N LEU A 18 -23.66 -20.29 15.16
CA LEU A 18 -22.61 -21.06 15.82
C LEU A 18 -22.98 -22.55 15.90
N ASP A 19 -24.22 -22.86 16.29
CA ASP A 19 -24.71 -24.25 16.38
C ASP A 19 -24.70 -24.97 15.02
N SER A 20 -25.10 -24.29 13.94
CA SER A 20 -25.08 -24.86 12.59
C SER A 20 -23.66 -25.12 12.10
N LEU A 21 -22.71 -24.23 12.42
CA LEU A 21 -21.31 -24.41 12.09
C LEU A 21 -20.67 -25.52 12.93
N VAL A 22 -20.95 -25.60 14.23
CA VAL A 22 -20.50 -26.72 15.07
C VAL A 22 -21.02 -28.05 14.54
N LYS A 23 -22.26 -28.13 14.03
CA LYS A 23 -22.78 -29.36 13.40
C LYS A 23 -21.99 -29.80 12.17
N LEU A 24 -21.40 -28.88 11.40
CA LEU A 24 -20.53 -29.22 10.26
C LEU A 24 -19.20 -29.84 10.71
N LEU A 25 -18.76 -29.53 11.93
CA LEU A 25 -17.58 -30.12 12.56
C LEU A 25 -17.83 -31.57 13.03
N VAL A 26 -19.07 -31.92 13.38
CA VAL A 26 -19.42 -33.24 13.93
C VAL A 26 -19.29 -34.33 12.86
N PRO A 27 -18.40 -35.32 13.02
CA PRO A 27 -18.32 -36.44 12.11
C PRO A 27 -19.59 -37.31 12.17
N THR A 28 -20.00 -37.83 11.02
CA THR A 28 -21.10 -38.81 10.90
C THR A 28 -20.62 -40.03 10.12
N GLU A 29 -21.51 -41.00 9.86
CA GLU A 29 -21.17 -42.18 9.05
C GLU A 29 -20.77 -41.81 7.61
N ASP A 30 -21.40 -40.77 7.05
CA ASP A 30 -21.25 -40.37 5.64
C ASP A 30 -20.49 -39.05 5.47
N HIS A 31 -20.20 -38.33 6.55
CA HIS A 31 -19.54 -37.03 6.53
C HIS A 31 -18.33 -37.00 7.48
N CYS A 32 -17.21 -36.50 6.97
CA CYS A 32 -16.03 -36.14 7.76
C CYS A 32 -15.61 -34.74 7.33
N PRO A 33 -15.43 -33.78 8.26
CA PRO A 33 -15.07 -32.42 7.90
C PRO A 33 -13.73 -32.36 7.16
N GLY A 34 -13.67 -31.52 6.12
CA GLY A 34 -12.45 -31.30 5.34
C GLY A 34 -11.38 -30.56 6.16
N ARG A 35 -10.10 -30.83 5.88
CA ARG A 35 -8.96 -30.27 6.61
C ARG A 35 -8.93 -28.74 6.63
N ALA A 36 -9.27 -28.10 5.50
CA ALA A 36 -9.32 -26.64 5.39
C ALA A 36 -10.39 -26.05 6.34
N TYR A 37 -11.59 -26.64 6.35
CA TYR A 37 -12.67 -26.23 7.24
C TYR A 37 -12.31 -26.46 8.70
N LEU A 38 -11.74 -27.63 9.02
CA LEU A 38 -11.23 -27.93 10.36
C LEU A 38 -10.26 -26.85 10.82
N PHE A 39 -9.26 -26.51 10.00
CA PHE A 39 -8.28 -25.50 10.37
C PHE A 39 -8.92 -24.12 10.60
N ALA A 40 -9.70 -23.62 9.62
CA ALA A 40 -10.32 -22.31 9.71
C ALA A 40 -11.30 -22.19 10.88
N PHE A 41 -12.13 -23.22 11.09
CA PHE A 41 -13.10 -23.23 12.17
C PHE A 41 -12.42 -23.37 13.53
N LEU A 42 -11.47 -24.28 13.72
CA LEU A 42 -10.77 -24.45 15.00
C LEU A 42 -9.87 -23.25 15.37
N LEU A 43 -9.35 -22.53 14.38
CA LEU A 43 -8.60 -21.29 14.60
C LEU A 43 -9.50 -20.19 15.16
N SER A 44 -10.60 -19.89 14.48
CA SER A 44 -11.41 -18.70 14.77
C SER A 44 -12.57 -18.97 15.74
N SER A 45 -13.04 -20.21 15.88
CA SER A 45 -14.11 -20.56 16.84
C SER A 45 -13.74 -20.24 18.29
N ARG A 46 -12.44 -20.12 18.61
CA ARG A 46 -11.91 -19.72 19.91
C ARG A 46 -12.39 -18.36 20.39
N LEU A 47 -12.79 -17.49 19.46
CA LEU A 47 -13.41 -16.20 19.76
C LEU A 47 -14.79 -16.38 20.42
N PHE A 48 -15.44 -17.54 20.19
CA PHE A 48 -16.83 -17.82 20.56
C PHE A 48 -16.98 -19.00 21.55
N LEU A 49 -16.12 -20.03 21.46
CA LEU A 49 -16.14 -21.25 22.28
C LEU A 49 -14.73 -21.64 22.73
N HIS A 50 -14.59 -22.05 23.99
CA HIS A 50 -13.34 -22.67 24.43
C HIS A 50 -13.18 -24.05 23.78
N PRO A 51 -11.94 -24.51 23.48
CA PRO A 51 -11.70 -25.82 22.86
C PRO A 51 -12.37 -26.99 23.59
N HIS A 52 -12.40 -27.00 24.93
CA HIS A 52 -13.08 -28.05 25.70
C HIS A 52 -14.60 -28.04 25.50
N GLN A 53 -15.23 -26.86 25.40
CA GLN A 53 -16.66 -26.74 25.14
C GLN A 53 -16.99 -27.27 23.74
N LEU A 54 -16.19 -26.90 22.74
CA LEU A 54 -16.36 -27.35 21.38
C LEU A 54 -16.22 -28.87 21.26
N LEU A 55 -15.15 -29.45 21.84
CA LEU A 55 -14.96 -30.91 21.83
C LEU A 55 -16.06 -31.63 22.63
N GLY A 56 -16.55 -31.02 23.70
CA GLY A 56 -17.69 -31.51 24.46
C GLY A 56 -18.98 -31.61 23.63
N GLU A 57 -19.30 -30.57 22.85
CA GLU A 57 -20.45 -30.57 21.93
C GLU A 57 -20.31 -31.60 20.81
N VAL A 58 -19.11 -31.71 20.21
CA VAL A 58 -18.80 -32.76 19.23
C VAL A 58 -19.02 -34.14 19.85
N ASN A 59 -18.54 -34.34 21.07
CA ASN A 59 -18.69 -35.62 21.75
C ASN A 59 -20.16 -35.99 22.01
N LYS A 60 -20.96 -35.05 22.53
CA LYS A 60 -22.41 -35.25 22.75
C LYS A 60 -23.13 -35.59 21.45
N ALA A 61 -22.79 -34.89 20.36
CA ALA A 61 -23.39 -35.11 19.05
C ALA A 61 -22.98 -36.46 18.43
N CYS A 62 -21.76 -36.95 18.69
CA CYS A 62 -21.35 -38.31 18.31
C CYS A 62 -22.07 -39.38 19.16
N GLU A 63 -22.30 -39.14 20.46
CA GLU A 63 -23.03 -40.05 21.34
C GLU A 63 -24.49 -40.25 20.90
N ALA A 64 -25.16 -39.19 20.44
CA ALA A 64 -26.51 -39.25 19.90
C ALA A 64 -26.63 -40.12 18.62
N GLN A 65 -25.52 -40.48 17.98
CA GLN A 65 -25.48 -41.27 16.74
C GLN A 65 -25.13 -42.75 16.96
N ARG A 66 -25.00 -43.18 18.22
CA ARG A 66 -24.42 -44.48 18.60
C ARG A 66 -25.25 -45.71 18.21
N ASP A 67 -26.57 -45.56 18.07
CA ASP A 67 -27.48 -46.68 17.76
C ASP A 67 -27.57 -47.02 16.26
N LYS A 68 -26.70 -46.43 15.43
CA LYS A 68 -26.67 -46.61 13.97
C LYS A 68 -25.79 -47.80 13.53
N PRO A 69 -26.12 -48.47 12.40
CA PRO A 69 -25.52 -49.75 12.00
C PRO A 69 -24.02 -49.71 11.62
N HIS A 70 -23.38 -48.54 11.45
CA HIS A 70 -21.99 -48.42 10.99
C HIS A 70 -21.06 -47.66 11.96
N ILE A 71 -21.16 -47.97 13.25
CA ILE A 71 -20.36 -47.36 14.34
C ILE A 71 -18.84 -47.35 14.08
N THR A 72 -18.30 -48.33 13.36
CA THR A 72 -16.86 -48.42 13.04
C THR A 72 -16.38 -47.26 12.17
N LYS A 73 -17.16 -46.83 11.17
CA LYS A 73 -16.80 -45.69 10.30
C LYS A 73 -16.77 -44.38 11.08
N LEU A 74 -17.78 -44.18 11.93
CA LEU A 74 -17.87 -43.02 12.82
C LEU A 74 -16.65 -42.92 13.73
N VAL A 75 -16.21 -44.04 14.33
CA VAL A 75 -15.00 -44.08 15.16
C VAL A 75 -13.76 -43.63 14.39
N HIS A 76 -13.54 -44.11 13.17
CA HIS A 76 -12.39 -43.67 12.36
C HIS A 76 -12.47 -42.18 11.99
N HIS A 77 -13.65 -41.64 11.68
CA HIS A 77 -13.80 -40.20 11.41
C HIS A 77 -13.54 -39.33 12.64
N VAL A 78 -13.94 -39.78 13.84
CA VAL A 78 -13.63 -39.09 15.10
C VAL A 78 -12.13 -39.13 15.39
N ILE A 79 -11.47 -40.28 15.20
CA ILE A 79 -10.01 -40.39 15.35
C ILE A 79 -9.29 -39.48 14.35
N ARG A 80 -9.77 -39.39 13.10
CA ARG A 80 -9.22 -38.48 12.10
C ARG A 80 -9.36 -37.02 12.51
N LEU A 81 -10.53 -36.60 12.99
CA LEU A 81 -10.76 -35.25 13.51
C LEU A 81 -9.78 -34.92 14.65
N LEU A 82 -9.63 -35.82 15.63
CA LEU A 82 -8.67 -35.64 16.72
C LEU A 82 -7.22 -35.63 16.23
N SER A 83 -6.88 -36.44 15.23
CA SER A 83 -5.54 -36.47 14.66
C SER A 83 -5.19 -35.13 14.01
N GLU A 84 -6.11 -34.56 13.23
CA GLU A 84 -5.91 -33.24 12.62
C GLU A 84 -5.86 -32.14 13.70
N TRP A 85 -6.75 -32.18 14.69
CA TRP A 85 -6.77 -31.17 15.77
C TRP A 85 -5.47 -31.20 16.58
N THR A 86 -5.00 -32.38 17.00
CA THR A 86 -3.73 -32.53 17.73
C THR A 86 -2.50 -32.14 16.90
N GLU A 87 -2.56 -32.26 15.58
CA GLU A 87 -1.49 -31.82 14.68
C GLU A 87 -1.47 -30.30 14.49
N MET A 88 -2.64 -29.68 14.34
CA MET A 88 -2.80 -28.26 14.06
C MET A 88 -2.66 -27.40 15.32
N PHE A 89 -3.28 -27.81 16.44
CA PHE A 89 -3.39 -27.04 17.69
C PHE A 89 -3.03 -27.89 18.91
N PRO A 90 -1.76 -28.35 19.04
CA PRO A 90 -1.34 -29.22 20.14
C PRO A 90 -1.55 -28.60 21.53
N TYR A 91 -1.43 -27.28 21.65
CA TYR A 91 -1.55 -26.57 22.93
C TYR A 91 -2.95 -26.64 23.56
N ASP A 92 -4.00 -26.89 22.78
CA ASP A 92 -5.36 -27.10 23.32
C ASP A 92 -5.43 -28.29 24.28
N PHE A 93 -4.56 -29.27 24.06
CA PHE A 93 -4.53 -30.51 24.84
C PHE A 93 -3.69 -30.39 26.12
N ARG A 94 -3.18 -29.19 26.45
CA ARG A 94 -2.73 -28.86 27.80
C ARG A 94 -3.89 -28.61 28.77
N ASP A 95 -5.09 -28.33 28.25
CA ASP A 95 -6.29 -28.18 29.06
C ASP A 95 -6.80 -29.57 29.51
N GLU A 96 -6.80 -29.81 30.82
CA GLU A 96 -7.30 -31.04 31.44
C GLU A 96 -8.77 -31.34 31.08
N LEU A 97 -9.58 -30.31 30.80
CA LEU A 97 -10.97 -30.48 30.37
C LEU A 97 -11.04 -31.06 28.94
N VAL A 98 -10.17 -30.60 28.04
CA VAL A 98 -10.02 -31.18 26.70
C VAL A 98 -9.58 -32.64 26.83
N MET A 99 -8.57 -32.91 27.66
CA MET A 99 -8.06 -34.28 27.87
C MET A 99 -9.07 -35.23 28.52
N THR A 100 -10.00 -34.71 29.33
CA THR A 100 -11.14 -35.48 29.86
C THR A 100 -12.06 -35.97 28.74
N HIS A 101 -12.40 -35.11 27.78
CA HIS A 101 -13.19 -35.51 26.60
C HIS A 101 -12.44 -36.52 25.73
N VAL A 102 -11.14 -36.32 25.51
CA VAL A 102 -10.29 -37.25 24.76
C VAL A 102 -10.23 -38.64 25.41
N ARG A 103 -10.11 -38.70 26.74
CA ARG A 103 -10.15 -39.97 27.50
C ARG A 103 -11.48 -40.69 27.33
N GLY A 104 -12.59 -39.96 27.40
CA GLY A 104 -13.92 -40.53 27.13
C GLY A 104 -14.02 -41.11 25.72
N ILE A 105 -13.42 -40.46 24.71
CA ILE A 105 -13.38 -40.97 23.34
C ILE A 105 -12.53 -42.25 23.28
N TYR A 106 -11.36 -42.24 23.91
CA TYR A 106 -10.47 -43.40 23.99
C TYR A 106 -11.15 -44.62 24.63
N GLU A 107 -11.82 -44.46 25.77
CA GLU A 107 -12.55 -45.53 26.45
C GLU A 107 -13.65 -46.15 25.56
N ARG A 108 -14.26 -45.34 24.67
CA ARG A 108 -15.26 -45.81 23.70
C ARG A 108 -14.66 -46.50 22.48
N CYS A 109 -13.39 -46.28 22.17
CA CYS A 109 -12.67 -46.97 21.08
C CYS A 109 -12.17 -48.36 21.48
N ILE A 110 -12.10 -48.69 22.78
CA ILE A 110 -11.61 -49.98 23.29
C ILE A 110 -12.58 -51.15 22.99
N PRO A 111 -13.92 -51.03 23.17
CA PRO A 111 -14.85 -52.14 22.87
C PRO A 111 -14.97 -52.49 21.38
N THR A 112 -14.57 -51.59 20.48
CA THR A 112 -14.62 -51.74 19.01
C THR A 112 -13.36 -52.34 18.40
N ASP A 113 -12.39 -52.81 19.20
CA ASP A 113 -11.01 -53.17 18.81
C ASP A 113 -10.83 -54.35 17.80
N ARG A 114 -11.91 -54.93 17.26
CA ARG A 114 -11.79 -55.74 16.03
C ARG A 114 -11.35 -54.90 14.82
N SER A 115 -11.54 -53.58 14.85
CA SER A 115 -11.16 -52.64 13.78
C SER A 115 -9.89 -51.80 14.07
N GLY A 116 -9.23 -51.99 15.22
CA GLY A 116 -7.94 -51.33 15.51
C GLY A 116 -7.99 -49.88 16.01
N GLY A 117 -9.18 -49.31 16.25
CA GLY A 117 -9.34 -47.90 16.68
C GLY A 117 -8.65 -47.56 18.02
N GLY A 118 -8.60 -48.51 18.98
CA GLY A 118 -7.87 -48.31 20.24
C GLY A 118 -6.36 -48.17 20.05
N ARG A 119 -5.79 -48.91 19.09
CA ARG A 119 -4.37 -48.80 18.71
C ARG A 119 -4.07 -47.48 18.00
N GLU A 120 -4.92 -47.06 17.07
CA GLU A 120 -4.80 -45.75 16.38
C GLU A 120 -4.82 -44.59 17.39
N MET A 121 -5.75 -44.64 18.34
CA MET A 121 -5.86 -43.61 19.38
C MET A 121 -4.66 -43.61 20.33
N SER A 122 -4.13 -44.78 20.69
CA SER A 122 -2.90 -44.88 21.52
C SER A 122 -1.69 -44.26 20.80
N LEU A 123 -1.54 -44.48 19.49
CA LEU A 123 -0.50 -43.87 18.68
C LEU A 123 -0.67 -42.35 18.55
N LEU A 124 -1.90 -41.87 18.40
CA LEU A 124 -2.23 -40.45 18.39
C LEU A 124 -1.82 -39.79 19.71
N LEU A 125 -2.23 -40.34 20.85
CA LEU A 125 -1.87 -39.81 22.17
C LEU A 125 -0.35 -39.82 22.41
N SER A 126 0.33 -40.89 21.99
CA SER A 126 1.80 -40.96 22.11
C SER A 126 2.51 -39.88 21.28
N ARG A 127 2.02 -39.59 20.07
CA ARG A 127 2.54 -38.51 19.22
C ARG A 127 2.28 -37.13 19.83
N LEU A 128 1.06 -36.92 20.34
CA LEU A 128 0.68 -35.67 21.01
C LEU A 128 1.56 -35.41 22.23
N LEU A 129 1.72 -36.39 23.13
CA LEU A 129 2.55 -36.25 24.34
C LEU A 129 4.00 -35.90 24.00
N ARG A 130 4.59 -36.59 23.01
CA ARG A 130 5.95 -36.26 22.54
C ARG A 130 6.06 -34.84 22.01
N ARG A 131 5.03 -34.36 21.32
CA ARG A 131 5.00 -33.00 20.80
C ARG A 131 4.87 -31.97 21.92
N LEU A 132 3.97 -32.20 22.88
CA LEU A 132 3.81 -31.34 24.05
C LEU A 132 5.10 -31.25 24.88
N ASP A 133 5.75 -32.38 25.13
CA ASP A 133 7.06 -32.44 25.81
C ASP A 133 8.14 -31.62 25.09
N THR A 134 8.18 -31.70 23.75
CA THR A 134 9.09 -30.89 22.94
C THR A 134 8.81 -29.39 23.07
N LEU A 135 7.53 -28.99 23.10
CA LEU A 135 7.12 -27.59 23.27
C LEU A 135 7.46 -27.08 24.68
N GLU A 136 7.21 -27.89 25.71
CA GLU A 136 7.51 -27.55 27.11
C GLU A 136 9.01 -27.41 27.36
N CYS A 137 9.83 -28.35 26.86
CA CYS A 137 11.29 -28.25 26.94
C CYS A 137 11.82 -26.97 26.30
N TYR A 138 11.26 -26.56 25.17
CA TYR A 138 11.64 -25.32 24.50
C TYR A 138 11.26 -24.09 25.33
N GLU A 139 10.02 -24.00 25.81
CA GLU A 139 9.60 -22.89 26.67
C GLU A 139 10.44 -22.78 27.95
N GLU A 140 10.79 -23.91 28.57
CA GLU A 140 11.71 -23.94 29.72
C GLU A 140 13.09 -23.41 29.36
N SER A 141 13.60 -23.72 28.16
CA SER A 141 14.88 -23.21 27.67
C SER A 141 14.87 -21.69 27.52
N LEU A 142 13.76 -21.08 27.09
CA LEU A 142 13.59 -19.63 26.97
C LEU A 142 13.53 -18.92 28.33
N ARG A 143 12.94 -19.58 29.35
CA ARG A 143 12.84 -19.04 30.72
C ARG A 143 14.18 -19.03 31.46
N ARG A 144 15.16 -19.82 31.02
CA ARG A 144 16.50 -19.86 31.62
C ARG A 144 17.26 -18.60 31.22
N VAL A 145 17.28 -17.60 32.10
CA VAL A 145 18.14 -16.41 31.98
C VAL A 145 19.60 -16.89 31.88
N PRO A 146 20.38 -16.50 30.85
CA PRO A 146 21.77 -16.88 30.76
C PRO A 146 22.55 -16.26 31.93
N SER A 147 22.97 -17.11 32.87
CA SER A 147 23.70 -16.75 34.09
C SER A 147 25.14 -16.29 33.86
N ASN A 148 25.58 -16.18 32.60
CA ASN A 148 26.95 -15.85 32.18
C ASN A 148 27.03 -14.55 31.36
N GLY A 149 26.37 -13.47 31.82
CA GLY A 149 26.51 -12.12 31.22
C GLY A 149 27.93 -11.53 31.23
N SER A 150 28.95 -12.29 31.65
CA SER A 150 30.36 -11.87 31.75
C SER A 150 31.27 -12.44 30.66
N ALA A 151 30.86 -13.45 29.88
CA ALA A 151 31.79 -14.17 28.98
C ALA A 151 32.28 -13.34 27.77
N PHE A 152 31.47 -12.40 27.28
CA PHE A 152 31.75 -11.63 26.06
C PHE A 152 31.84 -10.11 26.28
N GLY A 153 31.97 -9.65 27.54
CA GLY A 153 31.84 -8.23 27.90
C GLY A 153 32.73 -7.27 27.10
N LYS A 154 33.87 -7.73 26.55
CA LYS A 154 34.77 -6.92 25.70
C LYS A 154 34.92 -7.39 24.25
N THR A 155 34.38 -8.54 23.89
CA THR A 155 34.47 -9.08 22.52
C THR A 155 33.36 -8.47 21.67
N ASP A 156 33.66 -8.04 20.46
CA ASP A 156 32.64 -7.58 19.51
C ASP A 156 32.18 -8.72 18.58
N VAL A 157 31.05 -8.51 17.92
CA VAL A 157 30.43 -9.52 17.05
C VAL A 157 31.34 -9.92 15.88
N ALA A 158 32.15 -8.98 15.37
CA ALA A 158 33.07 -9.22 14.26
C ALA A 158 34.24 -10.12 14.66
N ALA A 159 34.66 -10.11 15.93
CA ALA A 159 35.66 -11.03 16.46
C ALA A 159 35.13 -12.46 16.64
N VAL A 160 33.82 -12.62 16.90
CA VAL A 160 33.17 -13.94 17.03
C VAL A 160 32.77 -14.49 15.66
N CYS A 161 32.28 -13.63 14.77
CA CYS A 161 31.84 -13.97 13.42
C CYS A 161 32.28 -12.88 12.43
N PRO A 162 33.48 -12.98 11.85
CA PRO A 162 33.99 -11.94 10.93
C PRO A 162 33.29 -11.95 9.56
N CYS A 163 32.49 -12.97 9.24
CA CYS A 163 31.79 -13.10 7.96
C CYS A 163 30.33 -12.65 8.07
N PRO A 164 29.91 -11.55 7.41
CA PRO A 164 28.53 -11.07 7.44
C PRO A 164 27.50 -12.10 6.97
N MET A 165 27.82 -12.86 5.92
CA MET A 165 26.97 -13.92 5.38
C MET A 165 26.76 -15.04 6.41
N LEU A 166 27.82 -15.46 7.11
CA LEU A 166 27.69 -16.47 8.16
C LEU A 166 26.84 -15.95 9.31
N LEU A 167 27.00 -14.68 9.72
CA LEU A 167 26.18 -14.10 10.77
C LEU A 167 24.70 -14.03 10.38
N ALA A 168 24.40 -13.60 9.14
CA ALA A 168 23.03 -13.60 8.62
C ALA A 168 22.42 -15.01 8.61
N GLN A 169 23.21 -16.04 8.27
CA GLN A 169 22.76 -17.44 8.34
C GLN A 169 22.43 -17.88 9.77
N GLN A 170 23.25 -17.48 10.76
CA GLN A 170 22.97 -17.79 12.16
C GLN A 170 21.76 -17.02 12.70
N LEU A 171 21.56 -15.76 12.31
CA LEU A 171 20.33 -15.00 12.63
C LEU A 171 19.09 -15.71 12.06
N THR A 172 19.17 -16.20 10.83
CA THR A 172 18.11 -16.99 10.21
C THR A 172 17.83 -18.30 10.96
N HIS A 173 18.85 -18.98 11.51
CA HIS A 173 18.61 -20.14 12.38
C HIS A 173 17.82 -19.78 13.64
N VAL A 174 18.14 -18.66 14.28
CA VAL A 174 17.42 -18.20 15.48
C VAL A 174 15.96 -17.91 15.14
N GLU A 175 15.70 -17.17 14.06
CA GLU A 175 14.35 -16.82 13.62
C GLU A 175 13.53 -18.07 13.27
N LEU A 176 14.05 -18.98 12.44
CA LEU A 176 13.36 -20.21 12.04
C LEU A 176 13.09 -21.14 13.23
N GLU A 177 14.05 -21.26 14.15
CA GLU A 177 13.85 -22.02 15.39
C GLU A 177 12.69 -21.42 16.19
N ARG A 178 12.71 -20.11 16.48
CA ARG A 178 11.66 -19.48 17.30
C ARG A 178 10.30 -19.49 16.62
N MET A 179 10.23 -19.19 15.31
CA MET A 179 9.00 -19.33 14.50
C MET A 179 8.44 -20.75 14.57
N SER A 180 9.30 -21.78 14.72
CA SER A 180 8.85 -23.16 14.69
C SER A 180 7.96 -23.57 15.87
N TYR A 181 8.06 -22.83 16.98
CA TYR A 181 7.32 -23.09 18.22
C TYR A 181 6.06 -22.24 18.39
N ILE A 182 5.83 -21.24 17.53
CA ILE A 182 4.62 -20.40 17.56
C ILE A 182 3.41 -21.23 17.11
N GLY A 183 2.41 -21.33 18.00
CA GLY A 183 1.13 -21.97 17.72
C GLY A 183 0.22 -21.10 16.84
N PRO A 184 -0.54 -21.66 15.88
CA PRO A 184 -1.52 -20.91 15.09
C PRO A 184 -2.53 -20.15 15.97
N GLU A 185 -2.90 -20.72 17.10
CA GLU A 185 -3.82 -20.14 18.06
C GLU A 185 -3.27 -18.94 18.82
N GLU A 186 -1.94 -18.83 18.96
CA GLU A 186 -1.32 -17.69 19.66
C GLU A 186 -1.66 -16.38 18.93
N PHE A 187 -1.81 -16.42 17.60
CA PHE A 187 -2.23 -15.28 16.79
C PHE A 187 -3.63 -14.77 17.14
N VAL A 188 -4.60 -15.66 17.37
CA VAL A 188 -5.97 -15.26 17.75
C VAL A 188 -6.02 -14.85 19.22
N GLN A 189 -5.29 -15.57 20.07
CA GLN A 189 -5.24 -15.32 21.52
C GLN A 189 -4.55 -14.01 21.89
N ALA A 190 -3.61 -13.53 21.08
CA ALA A 190 -2.93 -12.25 21.29
C ALA A 190 -3.90 -11.07 21.35
N TYR A 191 -5.03 -11.18 20.65
CA TYR A 191 -5.96 -10.07 20.39
C TYR A 191 -7.37 -10.29 20.95
N ALA A 192 -7.66 -11.49 21.47
CA ALA A 192 -8.98 -11.83 22.02
C ALA A 192 -9.41 -10.99 23.24
N ARG A 193 -8.52 -10.16 23.83
CA ARG A 193 -8.87 -9.26 24.95
C ARG A 193 -9.60 -7.98 24.52
N ASP A 194 -9.45 -7.56 23.27
CA ASP A 194 -10.01 -6.31 22.74
C ASP A 194 -11.22 -6.54 21.81
N ALA A 195 -11.57 -7.80 21.54
CA ALA A 195 -12.75 -8.15 20.76
C ALA A 195 -14.07 -7.84 21.49
N ALA A 196 -15.11 -7.49 20.72
CA ALA A 196 -16.46 -7.09 21.12
C ALA A 196 -17.04 -7.82 22.37
N PRO A 197 -17.95 -7.19 23.16
CA PRO A 197 -18.44 -7.70 24.45
C PRO A 197 -19.12 -9.08 24.45
N HIS A 198 -19.35 -9.66 23.27
CA HIS A 198 -19.94 -10.99 23.07
C HIS A 198 -18.90 -12.11 22.85
N CYS A 199 -17.60 -11.79 22.83
CA CYS A 199 -16.51 -12.75 22.67
C CYS A 199 -16.02 -13.31 24.03
N LEU A 200 -15.46 -14.52 24.02
CA LEU A 200 -14.90 -15.12 25.22
C LEU A 200 -13.62 -14.40 25.66
N LYS A 201 -13.48 -14.21 26.98
CA LYS A 201 -12.20 -13.80 27.58
C LYS A 201 -11.23 -14.99 27.55
N VAL A 202 -10.46 -15.10 26.47
CA VAL A 202 -9.48 -16.17 26.32
C VAL A 202 -8.26 -15.90 27.23
N THR A 203 -7.81 -16.93 27.95
CA THR A 203 -6.59 -16.88 28.77
C THR A 203 -5.38 -16.69 27.86
N LYS A 204 -4.59 -15.63 28.11
CA LYS A 204 -3.36 -15.31 27.33
C LYS A 204 -2.32 -16.40 27.55
N ASN A 205 -2.12 -17.26 26.54
CA ASN A 205 -0.98 -18.17 26.46
C ASN A 205 -0.19 -17.91 25.16
N THR A 206 0.20 -16.65 24.94
CA THR A 206 0.95 -16.17 23.77
C THR A 206 2.46 -16.15 24.00
N PHE A 207 2.97 -17.09 24.78
CA PHE A 207 4.33 -17.06 25.32
C PHE A 207 5.41 -17.07 24.22
N ASN A 208 5.29 -17.96 23.21
CA ASN A 208 6.29 -18.05 22.16
C ASN A 208 6.20 -16.87 21.20
N LEU A 209 4.97 -16.40 20.94
CA LEU A 209 4.73 -15.22 20.11
C LEU A 209 5.32 -13.95 20.74
N GLU A 210 5.10 -13.73 22.03
CA GLU A 210 5.66 -12.59 22.76
C GLU A 210 7.19 -12.65 22.78
N TYR A 211 7.78 -13.81 23.05
CA TYR A 211 9.24 -13.99 23.04
C TYR A 211 9.85 -13.83 21.64
N TYR A 212 9.11 -14.17 20.58
CA TYR A 212 9.53 -13.89 19.21
C TYR A 212 9.55 -12.39 18.91
N LEU A 213 8.57 -11.62 19.41
CA LEU A 213 8.58 -10.16 19.26
C LEU A 213 9.72 -9.50 20.04
N GLU A 214 10.04 -10.01 21.23
CA GLU A 214 11.19 -9.55 22.01
C GLU A 214 12.52 -9.77 21.27
N TRP A 215 12.61 -10.80 20.41
CA TRP A 215 13.81 -11.05 19.61
C TRP A 215 14.19 -9.86 18.72
N SER A 216 13.23 -9.30 17.98
CA SER A 216 13.50 -8.18 17.07
C SER A 216 14.03 -6.97 17.84
N SER A 217 13.47 -6.70 19.02
CA SER A 217 13.93 -5.65 19.92
C SER A 217 15.33 -5.92 20.47
N HIS A 218 15.62 -7.18 20.86
CA HIS A 218 16.95 -7.61 21.29
C HIS A 218 17.98 -7.43 20.18
N LEU A 219 17.69 -7.87 18.97
CA LEU A 219 18.59 -7.73 17.82
C LEU A 219 18.86 -6.28 17.47
N ARG A 220 17.81 -5.43 17.44
CA ARG A 220 17.97 -3.97 17.26
C ARG A 220 18.92 -3.39 18.30
N ASN A 221 18.67 -3.67 19.58
CA ASN A 221 19.48 -3.15 20.67
C ASN A 221 20.92 -3.71 20.63
N LEU A 222 21.10 -4.96 20.19
CA LEU A 222 22.42 -5.56 19.97
C LEU A 222 23.20 -4.76 18.91
N VAL A 223 22.62 -4.53 17.73
CA VAL A 223 23.23 -3.75 16.65
C VAL A 223 23.64 -2.36 17.15
N THR A 224 22.72 -1.66 17.81
CA THR A 224 22.97 -0.34 18.39
C THR A 224 24.13 -0.39 19.39
N SER A 225 24.11 -1.35 20.31
CA SER A 225 25.16 -1.50 21.33
C SER A 225 26.53 -1.85 20.75
N GLU A 226 26.60 -2.69 19.71
CA GLU A 226 27.85 -3.09 19.06
C GLU A 226 28.54 -1.90 18.38
N VAL A 227 27.77 -0.98 17.79
CA VAL A 227 28.29 0.26 17.20
C VAL A 227 28.77 1.21 18.31
N TYR A 228 27.96 1.45 19.35
CA TYR A 228 28.32 2.35 20.45
C TYR A 228 29.49 1.86 21.31
N LYS A 229 29.68 0.54 21.45
CA LYS A 229 30.80 -0.08 22.18
C LYS A 229 32.16 0.28 21.58
N GLN A 230 32.21 0.71 20.32
CA GLN A 230 33.47 1.10 19.67
C GLN A 230 33.90 2.51 20.10
N GLU A 231 35.01 2.61 20.83
CA GLU A 231 35.54 3.90 21.30
C GLU A 231 36.08 4.77 20.14
N ALA A 232 36.73 4.14 19.16
CA ALA A 232 37.35 4.84 18.04
C ALA A 232 36.34 5.11 16.90
N PRO A 233 36.26 6.34 16.35
CA PRO A 233 35.35 6.66 15.25
C PRO A 233 35.53 5.79 14.00
N THR A 234 36.76 5.39 13.68
CA THR A 234 37.07 4.51 12.56
C THR A 234 36.52 3.09 12.78
N ARG A 235 36.56 2.57 14.01
CA ARG A 235 35.98 1.28 14.35
C ARG A 235 34.45 1.31 14.36
N ARG A 236 33.83 2.43 14.75
CA ARG A 236 32.37 2.61 14.60
C ARG A 236 31.94 2.51 13.14
N VAL A 237 32.64 3.19 12.23
CA VAL A 237 32.38 3.09 10.77
C VAL A 237 32.51 1.65 10.29
N GLN A 238 33.58 0.93 10.66
CA GLN A 238 33.77 -0.48 10.29
C GLN A 238 32.65 -1.38 10.82
N MET A 239 32.19 -1.15 12.05
CA MET A 239 31.09 -1.91 12.63
C MET A 239 29.75 -1.61 11.94
N THR A 240 29.48 -0.35 11.59
CA THR A 240 28.33 0.03 10.77
C THR A 240 28.38 -0.62 9.38
N GLU A 241 29.52 -0.59 8.69
CA GLU A 241 29.70 -1.27 7.40
C GLU A 241 29.49 -2.79 7.50
N PHE A 242 29.96 -3.41 8.59
CA PHE A 242 29.74 -4.82 8.86
C PHE A 242 28.24 -5.15 8.96
N TRP A 243 27.49 -4.40 9.77
CA TRP A 243 26.05 -4.61 9.92
C TRP A 243 25.22 -4.29 8.66
N ILE A 244 25.62 -3.30 7.85
CA ILE A 244 25.00 -3.04 6.52
C ILE A 244 25.16 -4.28 5.62
N ASN A 245 26.34 -4.91 5.64
CA ASN A 245 26.55 -6.14 4.87
C ASN A 245 25.74 -7.31 5.45
N VAL A 246 25.61 -7.44 6.77
CA VAL A 246 24.74 -8.46 7.40
C VAL A 246 23.28 -8.24 6.97
N ALA A 247 22.79 -7.00 6.99
CA ALA A 247 21.45 -6.64 6.53
C ALA A 247 21.24 -7.02 5.04
N THR A 248 22.23 -6.74 4.19
CA THR A 248 22.20 -7.14 2.78
C THR A 248 22.06 -8.65 2.63
N GLU A 249 22.78 -9.44 3.43
CA GLU A 249 22.68 -10.90 3.39
C GLU A 249 21.36 -11.41 3.98
N CYS A 250 20.80 -10.75 5.00
CA CYS A 250 19.45 -11.04 5.48
C CYS A 250 18.41 -10.83 4.37
N PHE A 251 18.51 -9.74 3.60
CA PHE A 251 17.66 -9.50 2.44
C PHE A 251 17.79 -10.60 1.38
N ASN A 252 19.03 -10.99 1.03
CA ASN A 252 19.30 -12.05 0.04
C ASN A 252 18.76 -13.42 0.46
N ILE A 253 18.82 -13.75 1.75
CA ILE A 253 18.29 -15.00 2.31
C ILE A 253 16.75 -15.00 2.34
N GLY A 254 16.11 -13.82 2.40
CA GLY A 254 14.67 -13.69 2.65
C GLY A 254 14.33 -13.58 4.14
N ASN A 255 15.29 -13.17 4.97
CA ASN A 255 15.09 -12.90 6.39
C ASN A 255 14.76 -11.41 6.64
N PHE A 256 13.52 -11.04 6.36
CA PHE A 256 13.06 -9.65 6.41
C PHE A 256 12.87 -9.13 7.84
N ASN A 257 12.59 -10.01 8.81
CA ASN A 257 12.46 -9.63 10.22
C ASN A 257 13.80 -9.15 10.81
N SER A 258 14.87 -9.95 10.64
CA SER A 258 16.21 -9.55 11.08
C SER A 258 16.75 -8.36 10.29
N LEU A 259 16.46 -8.28 8.98
CA LEU A 259 16.78 -7.10 8.16
C LEU A 259 16.21 -5.81 8.76
N MET A 260 14.90 -5.80 9.07
CA MET A 260 14.26 -4.62 9.66
C MET A 260 14.87 -4.25 11.01
N ALA A 261 15.10 -5.24 11.88
CA ALA A 261 15.71 -4.99 13.19
C ALA A 261 17.12 -4.37 13.08
N ILE A 262 17.91 -4.79 12.07
CA ILE A 262 19.23 -4.22 11.81
C ILE A 262 19.13 -2.79 11.28
N ILE A 263 18.23 -2.51 10.32
CA ILE A 263 18.02 -1.14 9.81
C ILE A 263 17.67 -0.20 10.96
N LEU A 264 16.68 -0.55 11.78
CA LEU A 264 16.27 0.25 12.94
C LEU A 264 17.40 0.42 13.96
N GLY A 265 18.23 -0.62 14.15
CA GLY A 265 19.38 -0.56 15.04
C GLY A 265 20.47 0.39 14.53
N LEU A 266 20.67 0.47 13.22
CA LEU A 266 21.60 1.39 12.55
C LEU A 266 21.07 2.83 12.56
N ASP A 267 19.78 3.05 12.32
CA ASP A 267 19.15 4.37 12.41
C ASP A 267 19.26 4.97 13.81
N ALA A 268 19.12 4.15 14.86
CA ALA A 268 19.34 4.60 16.23
C ALA A 268 20.80 5.03 16.53
N THR A 269 21.75 4.72 15.64
CA THR A 269 23.17 5.08 15.78
C THR A 269 23.57 6.34 15.00
N THR A 270 22.62 6.97 14.29
CA THR A 270 22.87 8.07 13.34
C THR A 270 23.55 9.30 13.97
N LEU A 271 23.41 9.51 15.27
CA LEU A 271 24.11 10.57 16.02
C LEU A 271 25.60 10.28 16.28
N SER A 272 26.02 9.01 16.20
CA SER A 272 27.38 8.55 16.58
C SER A 272 28.34 8.35 15.40
N VAL A 273 27.79 8.21 14.19
CA VAL A 273 28.53 8.00 12.93
C VAL A 273 27.98 8.97 11.89
N SER A 274 28.76 10.00 11.55
CA SER A 274 28.40 10.90 10.46
C SER A 274 28.30 10.11 9.15
N LYS A 275 27.15 10.17 8.45
CA LYS A 275 26.97 9.53 7.12
C LYS A 275 28.07 9.93 6.11
N LEU A 276 28.68 11.12 6.29
CA LEU A 276 29.84 11.63 5.54
C LEU A 276 31.14 10.79 5.65
N ARG A 277 31.27 9.92 6.66
CA ARG A 277 32.47 9.09 6.89
C ARG A 277 32.32 7.64 6.41
N LEU A 278 31.11 7.23 6.04
CA LEU A 278 30.86 5.93 5.43
C LEU A 278 31.27 5.96 3.95
N ARG A 279 31.79 4.85 3.43
CA ARG A 279 32.05 4.74 1.99
C ARG A 279 30.73 4.87 1.23
N GLN A 280 30.73 5.61 0.12
CA GLN A 280 29.54 5.84 -0.71
C GLN A 280 28.78 4.55 -1.03
N ILE A 281 29.50 3.46 -1.33
CA ILE A 281 28.92 2.14 -1.63
C ILE A 281 28.05 1.62 -0.47
N HIS A 282 28.48 1.77 0.78
CA HIS A 282 27.72 1.29 1.94
C HIS A 282 26.54 2.21 2.26
N VAL A 283 26.66 3.51 2.02
CA VAL A 283 25.52 4.45 2.11
C VAL A 283 24.44 4.10 1.09
N SER A 284 24.84 3.83 -0.16
CA SER A 284 23.92 3.41 -1.22
C SER A 284 23.24 2.07 -0.90
N LYS A 285 24.00 1.09 -0.38
CA LYS A 285 23.42 -0.20 0.06
C LYS A 285 22.39 -0.03 1.18
N LEU A 286 22.72 0.76 2.21
CA LEU A 286 21.81 1.00 3.32
C LEU A 286 20.52 1.69 2.85
N ARG A 287 20.64 2.75 2.04
CA ARG A 287 19.47 3.43 1.43
C ARG A 287 18.61 2.50 0.59
N ALA A 288 19.23 1.62 -0.20
CA ALA A 288 18.48 0.64 -0.98
C ALA A 288 17.70 -0.31 -0.08
N LEU A 289 18.29 -0.81 1.01
CA LEU A 289 17.62 -1.67 1.98
C LEU A 289 16.50 -0.94 2.74
N GLU A 290 16.73 0.31 3.14
CA GLU A 290 15.72 1.20 3.75
C GLU A 290 14.52 1.37 2.81
N GLN A 291 14.77 1.64 1.51
CA GLN A 291 13.72 1.78 0.49
C GLN A 291 12.90 0.49 0.30
N GLN A 292 13.55 -0.68 0.33
CA GLN A 292 12.85 -1.96 0.22
C GLN A 292 11.95 -2.25 1.44
N MET A 293 12.32 -1.75 2.62
CA MET A 293 11.61 -1.98 3.88
C MET A 293 10.77 -0.78 4.34
N HIS A 294 10.66 0.25 3.51
CA HIS A 294 10.02 1.52 3.87
C HIS A 294 8.52 1.34 4.17
N PRO A 295 7.95 2.04 5.18
CA PRO A 295 6.54 1.90 5.56
C PRO A 295 5.54 2.54 4.58
N SER A 296 5.99 3.29 3.56
CA SER A 296 5.13 3.92 2.55
C SER A 296 4.22 2.92 1.84
N CYS A 297 3.03 3.38 1.45
CA CYS A 297 1.99 2.58 0.78
C CYS A 297 1.74 1.22 1.47
N ASN A 298 1.67 1.23 2.82
CA ASN A 298 1.53 0.02 3.64
C ASN A 298 2.63 -1.02 3.36
N PHE A 299 3.89 -0.58 3.29
CA PHE A 299 5.05 -1.42 2.97
C PHE A 299 4.97 -2.08 1.57
N SER A 300 4.51 -1.35 0.54
CA SER A 300 4.27 -1.89 -0.82
C SER A 300 5.50 -2.60 -1.42
N ASN A 301 6.69 -1.97 -1.35
CA ASN A 301 7.95 -2.55 -1.83
C ASN A 301 8.25 -3.88 -1.14
N TYR A 302 8.20 -3.90 0.20
CA TYR A 302 8.39 -5.11 0.98
C TYR A 302 7.34 -6.17 0.63
N ARG A 303 6.06 -5.81 0.46
CA ARG A 303 4.99 -6.75 0.11
C ARG A 303 5.21 -7.36 -1.27
N SER A 304 5.67 -6.59 -2.25
CA SER A 304 6.06 -7.08 -3.58
C SER A 304 7.22 -8.06 -3.51
N ILE A 305 8.25 -7.75 -2.71
CA ILE A 305 9.40 -8.65 -2.49
C ILE A 305 8.99 -9.92 -1.75
N LEU A 306 8.15 -9.80 -0.71
CA LEU A 306 7.62 -10.93 0.05
C LEU A 306 6.79 -11.86 -0.84
N LYS A 307 5.95 -11.29 -1.72
CA LYS A 307 5.17 -12.04 -2.71
C LYS A 307 6.10 -12.76 -3.67
N ALA A 308 7.11 -12.08 -4.20
CA ALA A 308 8.12 -12.71 -5.06
C ALA A 308 8.88 -13.83 -4.33
N ALA A 309 9.26 -13.63 -3.07
CA ALA A 309 9.93 -14.63 -2.24
C ALA A 309 9.03 -15.85 -1.97
N SER A 310 7.74 -15.62 -1.71
CA SER A 310 6.73 -16.66 -1.50
C SER A 310 6.49 -17.48 -2.76
N VAL A 311 6.27 -16.84 -3.90
CA VAL A 311 6.12 -17.52 -5.21
C VAL A 311 7.38 -18.30 -5.57
N ARG A 312 8.56 -17.73 -5.30
CA ARG A 312 9.82 -18.47 -5.44
C ARG A 312 9.75 -19.70 -4.56
N SER A 313 9.39 -19.61 -3.28
CA SER A 313 9.33 -20.74 -2.33
C SER A 313 8.54 -21.95 -2.85
N GLU A 314 7.47 -21.72 -3.61
CA GLU A 314 6.51 -22.74 -4.05
C GLU A 314 6.85 -23.47 -5.37
N ARG A 315 7.76 -22.94 -6.21
CA ARG A 315 8.07 -23.53 -7.54
C ARG A 315 8.80 -24.89 -7.44
N ARG A 316 8.18 -25.99 -7.90
CA ARG A 316 8.82 -27.33 -7.94
C ARG A 316 9.97 -27.40 -8.96
N GLY A 317 11.10 -28.05 -8.62
CA GLY A 317 12.18 -28.40 -9.57
C GLY A 317 13.52 -27.65 -9.43
N ILE A 318 13.72 -26.85 -8.37
CA ILE A 318 15.02 -26.19 -8.08
C ILE A 318 15.80 -27.01 -7.03
N SER A 319 17.14 -27.05 -7.13
CA SER A 319 17.99 -27.84 -6.24
C SER A 319 17.82 -27.48 -4.75
N PRO A 320 17.90 -28.46 -3.83
CA PRO A 320 17.73 -28.24 -2.39
C PRO A 320 18.71 -27.24 -1.76
N GLU A 321 19.89 -27.08 -2.36
CA GLU A 321 20.97 -26.21 -1.88
C GLU A 321 20.67 -24.71 -1.99
N LYS A 322 19.72 -24.32 -2.86
CA LYS A 322 19.20 -22.94 -2.96
C LYS A 322 17.91 -22.82 -2.14
N THR A 323 18.05 -22.94 -0.84
CA THR A 323 16.90 -23.01 0.07
C THR A 323 16.19 -21.67 0.17
N ARG A 324 14.88 -21.72 0.03
CA ARG A 324 13.99 -20.56 -0.10
C ARG A 324 13.39 -20.21 1.25
N VAL A 325 14.20 -19.62 2.12
CA VAL A 325 13.73 -19.11 3.41
C VAL A 325 12.86 -17.88 3.16
N VAL A 326 11.75 -17.79 3.88
CA VAL A 326 10.91 -16.60 3.94
C VAL A 326 10.60 -16.35 5.41
N ILE A 327 11.25 -15.36 6.01
CA ILE A 327 10.92 -14.86 7.34
C ILE A 327 10.33 -13.46 7.13
N PRO A 328 9.00 -13.30 7.25
CA PRO A 328 8.34 -12.03 6.99
C PRO A 328 8.72 -11.00 8.06
N TYR A 329 8.63 -9.72 7.73
CA TYR A 329 8.61 -8.66 8.74
C TYR A 329 7.40 -8.86 9.66
N PHE A 330 7.68 -9.35 10.86
CA PHE A 330 6.68 -10.02 11.67
C PHE A 330 5.69 -9.08 12.32
N SER A 331 6.11 -7.86 12.68
CA SER A 331 5.21 -6.83 13.22
C SER A 331 4.11 -6.45 12.21
N LEU A 332 4.45 -6.41 10.92
CA LEU A 332 3.46 -6.13 9.88
C LEU A 332 2.52 -7.32 9.64
N LEU A 333 3.05 -8.55 9.62
CA LEU A 333 2.23 -9.76 9.54
C LEU A 333 1.21 -9.82 10.69
N LEU A 334 1.64 -9.49 11.91
CA LEU A 334 0.76 -9.44 13.08
C LEU A 334 -0.34 -8.40 12.97
N ARG A 335 -0.02 -7.22 12.43
CA ARG A 335 -1.03 -6.18 12.15
C ARG A 335 -2.07 -6.67 11.15
N ASP A 336 -1.65 -7.33 10.07
CA ASP A 336 -2.58 -7.87 9.05
C ASP A 336 -3.49 -8.95 9.65
N ILE A 337 -2.92 -9.87 10.43
CA ILE A 337 -3.66 -10.93 11.13
C ILE A 337 -4.67 -10.36 12.12
N TYR A 338 -4.28 -9.31 12.86
CA TYR A 338 -5.14 -8.63 13.82
C TYR A 338 -6.40 -8.06 13.16
N LEU A 339 -6.24 -7.29 12.07
CA LEU A 339 -7.35 -6.64 11.37
C LEU A 339 -8.40 -7.67 10.91
N VAL A 340 -7.96 -8.80 10.33
CA VAL A 340 -8.87 -9.87 9.91
C VAL A 340 -9.49 -10.59 11.12
N SER A 341 -8.74 -10.74 12.22
CA SER A 341 -9.25 -11.36 13.44
C SER A 341 -10.33 -10.51 14.12
N GLU A 342 -10.27 -9.18 14.05
CA GLU A 342 -11.36 -8.32 14.54
C GLU A 342 -12.64 -8.55 13.75
N GLU A 343 -12.54 -8.64 12.43
CA GLU A 343 -13.69 -8.90 11.56
C GLU A 343 -14.28 -10.30 11.82
N CYS A 344 -13.45 -11.30 12.16
CA CYS A 344 -13.90 -12.62 12.58
C CYS A 344 -14.74 -12.59 13.87
N ALA A 345 -14.49 -11.65 14.77
CA ALA A 345 -15.25 -11.50 16.02
C ALA A 345 -16.62 -10.85 15.82
N SER A 346 -16.81 -10.14 14.69
CA SER A 346 -18.07 -9.48 14.35
C SER A 346 -19.15 -10.46 13.86
N ARG A 347 -20.42 -10.10 14.05
CA ARG A 347 -21.56 -10.83 13.48
C ARG A 347 -22.14 -10.04 12.32
N LEU A 348 -22.61 -10.76 11.31
CA LEU A 348 -23.39 -10.19 10.21
C LEU A 348 -24.71 -9.59 10.73
N ALA A 349 -25.35 -8.73 9.95
CA ALA A 349 -26.62 -8.07 10.34
C ALA A 349 -27.74 -9.06 10.73
N ASN A 350 -27.70 -10.29 10.20
CA ASN A 350 -28.62 -11.38 10.54
C ASN A 350 -28.22 -12.18 11.79
N GLY A 351 -27.18 -11.77 12.52
CA GLY A 351 -26.63 -12.44 13.70
C GLY A 351 -25.71 -13.64 13.41
N HIS A 352 -25.47 -13.97 12.14
CA HIS A 352 -24.60 -15.09 11.76
C HIS A 352 -23.12 -14.76 11.96
N ILE A 353 -22.32 -15.81 12.18
CA ILE A 353 -20.86 -15.73 12.12
C ILE A 353 -20.45 -15.65 10.66
N ASN A 354 -19.53 -14.72 10.35
CA ASN A 354 -18.98 -14.58 9.01
C ASN A 354 -17.84 -15.59 8.78
N LEU A 355 -18.12 -16.69 8.08
CA LEU A 355 -17.14 -17.74 7.83
C LEU A 355 -16.15 -17.35 6.73
N GLU A 356 -16.50 -16.41 5.86
CA GLU A 356 -15.57 -15.80 4.89
C GLU A 356 -14.33 -15.23 5.58
N LYS A 357 -14.52 -14.52 6.69
CA LYS A 357 -13.42 -13.97 7.48
C LYS A 357 -12.59 -15.03 8.18
N PHE A 358 -13.21 -16.15 8.58
CA PHE A 358 -12.46 -17.29 9.08
C PHE A 358 -11.55 -17.87 7.99
N TRP A 359 -12.03 -17.94 6.74
CA TRP A 359 -11.24 -18.39 5.61
C TRP A 359 -10.08 -17.44 5.29
N GLU A 360 -10.30 -16.12 5.34
CA GLU A 360 -9.24 -15.12 5.16
C GLU A 360 -8.16 -15.23 6.25
N LEU A 361 -8.57 -15.32 7.52
CA LEU A 361 -7.64 -15.49 8.64
C LEU A 361 -6.86 -16.80 8.52
N ALA A 362 -7.56 -17.89 8.20
CA ALA A 362 -6.96 -19.19 7.98
C ALA A 362 -5.94 -19.16 6.84
N LYS A 363 -6.19 -18.41 5.76
CA LYS A 363 -5.26 -18.25 4.64
C LYS A 363 -3.96 -17.57 5.08
N LEU A 364 -4.05 -16.47 5.83
CA LEU A 364 -2.87 -15.76 6.36
C LEU A 364 -2.05 -16.64 7.31
N VAL A 365 -2.70 -17.28 8.27
CA VAL A 365 -2.01 -18.16 9.22
C VAL A 365 -1.44 -19.39 8.50
N THR A 366 -2.15 -19.99 7.53
CA THR A 366 -1.63 -21.09 6.73
C THR A 366 -0.35 -20.69 5.99
N GLN A 367 -0.31 -19.49 5.41
CA GLN A 367 0.88 -18.96 4.75
C GLN A 367 2.06 -18.82 5.72
N PHE A 368 1.83 -18.38 6.95
CA PHE A 368 2.88 -18.40 7.99
C PHE A 368 3.36 -19.83 8.30
N LEU A 369 2.45 -20.78 8.42
CA LEU A 369 2.78 -22.17 8.76
C LEU A 369 3.57 -22.89 7.65
N THR A 370 3.44 -22.48 6.38
CA THR A 370 4.27 -23.02 5.28
C THR A 370 5.70 -22.50 5.37
N TRP A 371 5.90 -21.23 5.70
CA TRP A 371 7.23 -20.64 5.88
C TRP A 371 8.04 -21.27 7.03
N ARG A 372 7.36 -21.80 8.04
CA ARG A 372 7.99 -22.57 9.12
C ARG A 372 8.64 -23.88 8.65
N GLN A 373 8.14 -24.51 7.59
CA GLN A 373 8.51 -25.89 7.20
C GLN A 373 9.68 -25.93 6.21
N VAL A 374 10.69 -25.07 6.41
CA VAL A 374 11.82 -24.94 5.48
C VAL A 374 13.01 -25.77 5.97
N ASN A 375 13.56 -26.62 5.10
CA ASN A 375 14.79 -27.34 5.36
C ASN A 375 16.01 -26.44 5.11
N TYR A 376 16.54 -25.80 6.16
CA TYR A 376 17.65 -24.87 6.06
C TYR A 376 19.02 -25.59 6.13
N PRO A 377 19.84 -25.57 5.06
CA PRO A 377 20.96 -26.50 4.86
C PRO A 377 22.28 -26.03 5.47
N PHE A 378 22.29 -24.86 6.10
CA PHE A 378 23.50 -24.30 6.71
C PHE A 378 23.69 -24.88 8.11
N GLU A 379 24.95 -25.05 8.52
CA GLU A 379 25.29 -25.58 9.83
C GLU A 379 25.20 -24.50 10.92
N ARG A 380 24.73 -24.91 12.11
CA ARG A 380 24.72 -24.04 13.29
C ARG A 380 26.14 -23.89 13.85
N ASN A 381 26.54 -22.65 14.12
CA ASN A 381 27.78 -22.34 14.82
C ASN A 381 27.48 -22.05 16.30
N SER A 382 27.87 -22.97 17.19
CA SER A 382 27.56 -22.89 18.62
C SER A 382 28.13 -21.65 19.31
N GLN A 383 29.30 -21.17 18.88
CA GLN A 383 29.94 -19.99 19.45
C GLN A 383 29.17 -18.70 19.08
N VAL A 384 28.74 -18.57 17.81
CA VAL A 384 27.95 -17.43 17.35
C VAL A 384 26.55 -17.45 17.96
N MET A 385 25.91 -18.62 18.03
CA MET A 385 24.59 -18.77 18.66
C MET A 385 24.63 -18.39 20.14
N SER A 386 25.67 -18.84 20.87
CA SER A 386 25.87 -18.44 22.26
C SER A 386 26.07 -16.93 22.38
N TYR A 387 26.81 -16.29 21.48
CA TYR A 387 26.98 -14.83 21.50
C TYR A 387 25.64 -14.10 21.30
N LEU A 388 24.91 -14.42 20.23
CA LEU A 388 23.64 -13.78 19.87
C LEU A 388 22.59 -13.88 21.01
N GLN A 389 22.57 -15.00 21.72
CA GLN A 389 21.59 -15.28 22.77
C GLN A 389 21.98 -14.74 24.16
N THR A 390 23.27 -14.51 24.42
CA THR A 390 23.76 -14.16 25.77
C THR A 390 24.45 -12.80 25.86
N CYS A 391 24.69 -12.14 24.72
CA CYS A 391 25.29 -10.81 24.71
C CYS A 391 24.39 -9.82 25.46
N PRO A 392 24.88 -9.14 26.51
CA PRO A 392 24.08 -8.20 27.27
C PRO A 392 23.78 -6.96 26.42
N THR A 393 22.51 -6.72 26.15
CA THR A 393 22.02 -5.49 25.53
C THR A 393 21.53 -4.53 26.62
N PRO A 394 21.71 -3.21 26.47
CA PRO A 394 21.12 -2.25 27.39
C PRO A 394 19.60 -2.46 27.45
N THR A 395 19.07 -2.85 28.61
CA THR A 395 17.63 -2.87 28.85
C THR A 395 17.12 -1.42 28.96
N GLU A 396 15.87 -1.18 28.54
CA GLU A 396 15.17 0.12 28.47
C GLU A 396 15.21 1.00 29.75
N ASN A 397 15.76 0.52 30.86
CA ASN A 397 15.92 1.27 32.11
C ASN A 397 17.23 2.08 32.22
N GLY A 398 18.12 2.03 31.22
CA GLY A 398 19.46 2.65 31.27
C GLY A 398 19.68 3.89 30.40
N ILE A 399 18.73 4.24 29.54
CA ILE A 399 18.74 5.47 28.75
C ILE A 399 17.57 6.30 29.26
N GLY A 400 17.82 7.55 29.66
CA GLY A 400 16.80 8.42 30.25
C GLY A 400 15.57 8.46 29.36
N LYS A 401 14.40 8.17 29.93
CA LYS A 401 13.09 8.27 29.26
C LYS A 401 12.91 9.62 28.55
N ASP A 402 13.58 10.67 29.04
CA ASP A 402 13.47 12.02 28.51
C ASP A 402 14.31 12.27 27.23
N GLU A 403 15.31 11.43 26.89
CA GLU A 403 16.14 11.60 25.67
C GLU A 403 15.73 10.68 24.51
N LEU A 404 14.96 9.62 24.77
CA LEU A 404 14.33 8.78 23.73
C LEU A 404 12.96 9.33 23.27
N GLU A 405 12.40 10.31 24.00
CA GLU A 405 11.09 10.92 23.72
C GLU A 405 11.14 12.01 22.62
N GLU A 406 12.33 12.47 22.20
CA GLU A 406 12.48 13.55 21.20
C GLU A 406 12.74 13.08 19.75
N VAL A 407 13.02 11.80 19.50
CA VAL A 407 13.53 11.34 18.19
C VAL A 407 12.46 10.72 17.27
N ASN A 408 11.31 10.22 17.77
CA ASN A 408 10.18 9.86 16.90
C ASN A 408 8.86 9.61 17.67
N PRO A 409 7.81 10.44 17.52
CA PRO A 409 6.53 10.25 18.21
C PRO A 409 5.73 9.01 17.76
N HIS A 410 6.12 8.37 16.64
CA HIS A 410 5.35 7.29 16.00
C HIS A 410 5.60 5.88 16.54
N LEU A 411 6.46 5.73 17.55
CA LEU A 411 6.79 4.42 18.16
C LEU A 411 6.61 4.45 19.69
N ARG A 412 5.50 5.01 20.20
CA ARG A 412 5.10 4.81 21.59
C ARG A 412 4.76 3.34 21.84
N GLY A 413 5.70 2.60 22.41
CA GLY A 413 5.41 1.35 23.12
C GLY A 413 4.49 1.65 24.30
N GLY A 414 3.29 1.08 24.26
CA GLY A 414 2.26 1.27 25.29
C GLY A 414 1.19 0.19 25.26
N GLY A 415 1.59 -1.08 25.44
CA GLY A 415 0.71 -2.21 25.76
C GLY A 415 -0.34 -2.56 24.69
N LEU A 416 -0.28 -3.79 24.18
CA LEU A 416 -1.14 -4.37 23.13
C LEU A 416 -2.68 -4.17 23.28
N ALA A 417 -3.20 -3.63 24.39
CA ALA A 417 -4.62 -3.42 24.65
C ALA A 417 -5.09 -1.95 24.77
N ASN A 418 -4.18 -0.96 24.82
CA ASN A 418 -4.57 0.44 25.09
C ASN A 418 -4.67 1.34 23.84
N HIS A 419 -4.40 0.83 22.64
CA HIS A 419 -4.37 1.64 21.40
C HIS A 419 -5.41 1.27 20.34
N LEU A 420 -6.36 0.38 20.65
CA LEU A 420 -7.43 -0.01 19.72
C LEU A 420 -8.85 0.25 20.25
N GLY A 421 -8.98 0.97 21.37
CA GLY A 421 -10.25 1.11 22.10
C GLY A 421 -10.79 2.52 22.33
N LYS A 422 -10.44 3.54 21.52
CA LYS A 422 -11.07 4.88 21.61
C LYS A 422 -11.13 5.64 20.29
N THR A 423 -11.98 5.19 19.37
CA THR A 423 -12.75 6.08 18.51
C THR A 423 -14.13 5.45 18.34
N THR A 424 -15.12 5.97 19.07
CA THR A 424 -16.53 5.64 18.86
C THR A 424 -17.02 6.33 17.58
N PRO A 425 -17.54 5.61 16.57
CA PRO A 425 -18.35 6.22 15.52
C PRO A 425 -19.79 6.36 16.04
N SER A 426 -20.36 7.54 15.85
CA SER A 426 -21.80 7.78 15.94
C SER A 426 -22.56 6.90 14.94
N SER A 427 -23.69 6.38 15.42
CA SER A 427 -24.82 5.62 14.83
C SER A 427 -24.93 5.38 13.30
N PRO A 428 -25.60 4.27 12.90
CA PRO A 428 -25.49 3.66 11.59
C PRO A 428 -26.52 4.21 10.60
N ASP A 429 -26.10 4.42 9.36
CA ASP A 429 -27.01 4.31 8.22
C ASP A 429 -26.54 3.18 7.29
N GLN A 430 -27.54 2.50 6.77
CA GLN A 430 -27.45 1.27 5.98
C GLN A 430 -26.87 1.59 4.61
N ASP A 431 -25.73 0.99 4.26
CA ASP A 431 -25.53 0.54 2.90
C ASP A 431 -24.63 -0.69 2.83
N SER A 432 -25.15 -1.68 2.14
CA SER A 432 -24.52 -2.96 1.81
C SER A 432 -23.49 -2.78 0.71
N ASN A 433 -22.37 -3.50 0.85
CA ASN A 433 -21.22 -3.65 -0.07
C ASN A 433 -20.04 -2.70 0.17
N LEU A 434 -19.07 -3.13 0.99
CA LEU A 434 -17.69 -2.68 0.82
C LEU A 434 -16.73 -3.84 1.08
N CYS A 435 -16.37 -4.52 -0.01
CA CYS A 435 -15.00 -5.01 -0.18
C CYS A 435 -14.13 -3.74 -0.17
N LEU A 436 -13.26 -3.56 0.83
CA LEU A 436 -12.34 -2.41 0.83
C LEU A 436 -11.47 -2.51 -0.42
N PRO A 437 -11.58 -1.59 -1.40
CA PRO A 437 -10.68 -1.60 -2.53
C PRO A 437 -9.28 -1.30 -1.99
N VAL A 438 -8.30 -2.10 -2.41
CA VAL A 438 -6.92 -1.62 -2.49
C VAL A 438 -7.00 -0.30 -3.26
N LEU A 439 -6.77 0.84 -2.60
CA LEU A 439 -6.70 2.12 -3.30
C LEU A 439 -5.50 2.03 -4.24
N SER A 440 -5.73 1.70 -5.51
CA SER A 440 -4.75 1.92 -6.56
C SER A 440 -4.62 3.43 -6.73
N GLU A 441 -3.40 3.95 -6.71
CA GLU A 441 -3.11 5.36 -6.97
C GLU A 441 -3.72 5.75 -8.33
N LYS A 442 -4.38 6.92 -8.39
CA LYS A 442 -5.07 7.36 -9.60
C LYS A 442 -4.05 7.82 -10.64
N VAL A 443 -4.36 7.52 -11.90
CA VAL A 443 -3.74 8.15 -13.07
C VAL A 443 -4.85 8.82 -13.86
N VAL A 444 -4.91 10.14 -13.77
CA VAL A 444 -5.95 10.99 -14.35
C VAL A 444 -5.40 11.63 -15.62
N CYS A 445 -6.01 11.35 -16.76
CA CYS A 445 -5.52 11.82 -18.05
C CYS A 445 -6.48 12.86 -18.63
N TYR A 446 -6.01 14.09 -18.86
CA TYR A 446 -6.76 15.04 -19.67
C TYR A 446 -6.56 14.75 -21.16
N PHE A 447 -7.63 14.86 -21.93
CA PHE A 447 -7.64 14.80 -23.39
C PHE A 447 -8.14 16.13 -23.94
N GLU A 448 -7.30 16.80 -24.72
CA GLU A 448 -7.65 18.03 -25.41
C GLU A 448 -8.53 17.70 -26.63
N SER A 449 -9.82 18.05 -26.58
CA SER A 449 -10.76 17.72 -27.67
C SER A 449 -10.37 18.33 -29.01
N TRP A 450 -9.62 19.44 -29.01
CA TRP A 450 -9.11 20.09 -30.21
C TRP A 450 -7.88 19.39 -30.82
N ALA A 451 -7.26 18.42 -30.14
CA ALA A 451 -6.15 17.65 -30.69
C ALA A 451 -6.54 16.86 -31.96
N VAL A 452 -7.84 16.63 -32.17
CA VAL A 452 -8.41 16.03 -33.40
C VAL A 452 -8.15 16.87 -34.66
N TYR A 453 -7.82 18.15 -34.51
CA TYR A 453 -7.53 19.06 -35.62
C TYR A 453 -6.03 19.12 -35.97
N ARG A 454 -5.16 18.57 -35.12
CA ARG A 454 -3.73 18.49 -35.42
C ARG A 454 -3.49 17.60 -36.63
N THR A 455 -2.44 17.91 -37.39
CA THR A 455 -2.08 17.17 -38.60
C THR A 455 -0.72 16.48 -38.47
N GLY A 456 -0.37 15.63 -39.42
CA GLY A 456 0.91 14.92 -39.41
C GLY A 456 1.05 13.96 -38.21
N ASN A 457 2.22 13.93 -37.58
CA ASN A 457 2.47 13.05 -36.43
C ASN A 457 1.79 13.53 -35.15
N GLY A 458 1.37 14.81 -35.08
CA GLY A 458 0.60 15.34 -33.96
C GLY A 458 -0.90 15.07 -34.03
N ALA A 459 -1.40 14.50 -35.13
CA ALA A 459 -2.82 14.12 -35.23
C ALA A 459 -3.17 13.08 -34.16
N PHE A 460 -4.17 13.39 -33.32
CA PHE A 460 -4.58 12.54 -32.22
C PHE A 460 -6.11 12.47 -32.14
N ASN A 461 -6.67 11.27 -32.29
CA ASN A 461 -8.10 11.03 -32.17
C ASN A 461 -8.43 10.16 -30.95
N ILE A 462 -9.71 10.06 -30.60
CA ILE A 462 -10.16 9.23 -29.46
C ILE A 462 -9.76 7.77 -29.64
N GLU A 463 -9.70 7.27 -30.88
CA GLU A 463 -9.28 5.91 -31.21
C GLU A 463 -7.79 5.66 -30.93
N ASP A 464 -6.98 6.71 -30.78
CA ASP A 464 -5.57 6.59 -30.41
C ASP A 464 -5.41 6.33 -28.90
N ILE A 465 -6.39 6.70 -28.08
CA ILE A 465 -6.35 6.59 -26.60
C ILE A 465 -6.27 5.12 -26.17
N ASP A 466 -5.16 4.75 -25.52
CA ASP A 466 -5.05 3.50 -24.78
C ASP A 466 -5.68 3.65 -23.38
N ALA A 467 -6.97 3.30 -23.29
CA ALA A 467 -7.74 3.36 -22.04
C ALA A 467 -7.18 2.48 -20.91
N SER A 468 -6.23 1.58 -21.19
CA SER A 468 -5.58 0.79 -20.15
C SER A 468 -4.53 1.60 -19.39
N LEU A 469 -4.05 2.73 -19.92
CA LEU A 469 -3.01 3.57 -19.31
C LEU A 469 -3.55 4.59 -18.30
N CYS A 470 -4.86 4.83 -18.28
CA CYS A 470 -5.50 5.78 -17.38
C CYS A 470 -6.52 5.08 -16.47
N THR A 471 -6.70 5.61 -15.26
CA THR A 471 -7.82 5.23 -14.36
C THR A 471 -9.04 6.13 -14.59
N HIS A 472 -8.78 7.39 -14.90
CA HIS A 472 -9.78 8.41 -15.23
C HIS A 472 -9.31 9.14 -16.50
N LEU A 473 -10.23 9.40 -17.43
CA LEU A 473 -10.00 10.23 -18.61
C LEU A 473 -10.97 11.39 -18.58
N LEU A 474 -10.44 12.61 -18.65
CA LEU A 474 -11.18 13.86 -18.61
C LEU A 474 -11.21 14.47 -20.02
N TYR A 475 -12.41 14.60 -20.58
CA TYR A 475 -12.61 15.22 -21.89
C TYR A 475 -12.70 16.74 -21.74
N SER A 476 -11.73 17.46 -22.30
CA SER A 476 -11.60 18.91 -22.19
C SER A 476 -11.97 19.62 -23.51
N PHE A 477 -12.89 20.58 -23.54
CA PHE A 477 -13.71 21.11 -22.44
C PHE A 477 -15.19 21.22 -22.80
N VAL A 478 -16.01 21.31 -21.75
CA VAL A 478 -17.42 21.67 -21.78
C VAL A 478 -17.57 23.13 -21.35
N ASN A 479 -18.54 23.85 -21.93
CA ASN A 479 -18.77 25.26 -21.68
C ASN A 479 -19.79 25.51 -20.55
N LEU A 480 -19.59 26.61 -19.82
CA LEU A 480 -20.55 27.17 -18.86
C LEU A 480 -21.14 28.47 -19.42
N GLY A 481 -22.47 28.59 -19.43
CA GLY A 481 -23.18 29.82 -19.75
C GLY A 481 -23.42 30.71 -18.53
N ASP A 482 -23.59 32.00 -18.74
CA ASP A 482 -23.82 32.99 -17.67
C ASP A 482 -25.19 32.85 -16.98
N ASP A 483 -26.09 32.05 -17.54
CA ASP A 483 -27.38 31.63 -16.99
C ASP A 483 -27.32 30.30 -16.23
N GLY A 484 -26.13 29.67 -16.15
CA GLY A 484 -25.93 28.35 -15.58
C GLY A 484 -26.22 27.21 -16.57
N SER A 485 -26.30 27.46 -17.88
CA SER A 485 -26.34 26.39 -18.89
C SER A 485 -25.00 25.67 -19.02
N VAL A 486 -25.05 24.37 -19.34
CA VAL A 486 -23.88 23.54 -19.63
C VAL A 486 -24.01 23.04 -21.07
N SER A 487 -23.03 23.35 -21.93
CA SER A 487 -23.12 23.12 -23.38
C SER A 487 -21.81 22.57 -23.95
N PRO A 488 -21.86 21.91 -25.14
CA PRO A 488 -20.64 21.40 -25.78
C PRO A 488 -19.59 22.49 -26.02
N GLY A 489 -18.31 22.10 -25.91
CA GLY A 489 -17.16 22.97 -26.16
C GLY A 489 -17.06 23.34 -27.64
N ASP A 490 -17.10 22.29 -28.47
CA ASP A 490 -17.09 22.36 -29.92
C ASP A 490 -18.12 21.37 -30.47
N SER A 491 -19.26 21.90 -30.92
CA SER A 491 -20.35 21.04 -31.40
C SER A 491 -19.94 20.12 -32.56
N TYR A 492 -18.97 20.51 -33.40
CA TYR A 492 -18.52 19.66 -34.50
C TYR A 492 -17.63 18.52 -33.99
N ALA A 493 -16.71 18.76 -33.06
CA ALA A 493 -15.90 17.69 -32.48
C ALA A 493 -16.73 16.77 -31.58
N ASP A 494 -17.66 17.35 -30.82
CA ASP A 494 -18.28 16.69 -29.67
C ASP A 494 -19.54 15.88 -30.03
N LEU A 495 -20.37 16.39 -30.95
CA LEU A 495 -21.71 15.87 -31.22
C LEU A 495 -21.77 14.90 -32.41
N SER A 496 -22.84 14.12 -32.45
CA SER A 496 -23.05 13.04 -33.43
C SER A 496 -23.24 13.49 -34.87
N ASP A 497 -23.55 14.78 -35.10
CA ASP A 497 -23.64 15.36 -36.44
C ASP A 497 -22.27 15.83 -36.98
N GLY A 498 -21.22 15.76 -36.16
CA GLY A 498 -19.82 15.97 -36.54
C GLY A 498 -18.96 14.72 -36.33
N LEU A 499 -17.98 14.79 -35.43
CA LEU A 499 -17.00 13.72 -35.16
C LEU A 499 -17.44 12.74 -34.07
N ASP A 500 -18.55 13.02 -33.39
CA ASP A 500 -19.18 12.18 -32.37
C ASP A 500 -18.29 11.91 -31.15
N GLY A 501 -17.51 12.92 -30.74
CA GLY A 501 -16.50 12.82 -29.70
C GLY A 501 -17.02 12.28 -28.36
N TYR A 502 -18.15 12.80 -27.87
CA TYR A 502 -18.71 12.37 -26.58
C TYR A 502 -19.14 10.91 -26.57
N ASN A 503 -19.81 10.43 -27.62
CA ASN A 503 -20.20 9.03 -27.70
C ASN A 503 -18.97 8.13 -27.84
N LYS A 504 -17.97 8.53 -28.64
CA LYS A 504 -16.73 7.75 -28.81
C LYS A 504 -15.94 7.63 -27.51
N VAL A 505 -15.73 8.73 -26.78
CA VAL A 505 -14.92 8.71 -25.56
C VAL A 505 -15.61 7.93 -24.44
N THR A 506 -16.92 8.09 -24.26
CA THR A 506 -17.66 7.35 -23.23
C THR A 506 -17.79 5.86 -23.55
N ASN A 507 -17.75 5.49 -24.83
CA ASN A 507 -17.70 4.10 -25.26
C ASN A 507 -16.37 3.40 -24.95
N LEU A 508 -15.29 4.12 -24.60
CA LEU A 508 -14.03 3.51 -24.14
C LEU A 508 -14.24 2.64 -22.89
N LYS A 509 -15.27 2.93 -22.08
CA LYS A 509 -15.67 2.11 -20.91
C LYS A 509 -15.98 0.66 -21.28
N ASN A 510 -16.41 0.41 -22.52
CA ASN A 510 -16.77 -0.92 -23.01
C ASN A 510 -15.55 -1.81 -23.31
N GLN A 511 -14.32 -1.27 -23.22
CA GLN A 511 -13.09 -2.04 -23.42
C GLN A 511 -12.70 -2.92 -22.22
N GLY A 512 -13.42 -2.83 -21.10
CA GLY A 512 -13.21 -3.70 -19.93
C GLY A 512 -12.01 -3.33 -19.07
N THR A 513 -11.46 -2.11 -19.20
CA THR A 513 -10.32 -1.62 -18.41
C THR A 513 -10.73 -1.11 -17.01
N GLY A 514 -12.02 -0.82 -16.81
CA GLY A 514 -12.54 -0.19 -15.58
C GLY A 514 -12.34 1.33 -15.53
N ILE A 515 -11.89 1.96 -16.62
CA ILE A 515 -11.69 3.41 -16.72
C ILE A 515 -12.97 4.21 -16.43
N LYS A 516 -12.81 5.37 -15.79
CA LYS A 516 -13.87 6.37 -15.59
C LYS A 516 -13.73 7.51 -16.60
N ILE A 517 -14.81 7.90 -17.24
CA ILE A 517 -14.82 8.95 -18.27
C ILE A 517 -15.57 10.16 -17.72
N MET A 518 -14.88 11.28 -17.55
CA MET A 518 -15.43 12.50 -16.96
C MET A 518 -15.38 13.65 -17.96
N ALA A 519 -16.29 14.61 -17.83
CA ALA A 519 -16.28 15.85 -18.59
C ALA A 519 -15.55 16.94 -17.78
N ALA A 520 -14.57 17.63 -18.36
CA ALA A 520 -13.96 18.79 -17.73
C ALA A 520 -14.66 20.07 -18.22
N LEU A 521 -15.03 20.96 -17.30
CA LEU A 521 -15.75 22.19 -17.60
C LEU A 521 -14.90 23.41 -17.22
N GLY A 522 -14.61 24.26 -18.21
CA GLY A 522 -13.80 25.47 -18.03
C GLY A 522 -12.51 25.46 -18.83
N GLY A 523 -11.38 25.54 -18.14
CA GLY A 523 -10.03 25.76 -18.69
C GLY A 523 -9.71 27.23 -18.92
N GLY A 524 -8.43 27.56 -19.08
CA GLY A 524 -7.93 28.93 -19.20
C GLY A 524 -8.63 29.81 -20.26
N SER A 525 -9.12 29.24 -21.37
CA SER A 525 -9.84 30.00 -22.41
C SER A 525 -11.28 30.40 -22.04
N ALA A 526 -11.88 29.77 -21.03
CA ALA A 526 -13.25 30.06 -20.62
C ALA A 526 -13.37 31.42 -19.90
N GLY A 527 -12.28 31.88 -19.27
CA GLY A 527 -12.23 33.10 -18.48
C GLY A 527 -13.04 33.04 -17.17
N SER A 528 -12.76 33.95 -16.24
CA SER A 528 -13.33 33.88 -14.89
C SER A 528 -14.68 34.61 -14.70
N ALA A 529 -15.01 35.56 -15.58
CA ALA A 529 -16.22 36.38 -15.43
C ALA A 529 -17.53 35.57 -15.42
N THR A 530 -17.62 34.52 -16.26
CA THR A 530 -18.80 33.66 -16.35
C THR A 530 -18.97 32.81 -15.10
N PHE A 531 -17.89 32.16 -14.63
CA PHE A 531 -17.89 31.43 -13.37
C PHE A 531 -18.31 32.32 -12.21
N SER A 532 -17.66 33.48 -12.02
CA SER A 532 -18.00 34.43 -10.95
C SER A 532 -19.47 34.86 -11.03
N THR A 533 -20.01 35.06 -12.22
CA THR A 533 -21.43 35.42 -12.39
C THR A 533 -22.38 34.31 -11.94
N VAL A 534 -22.07 33.05 -12.25
CA VAL A 534 -22.91 31.90 -11.93
C VAL A 534 -22.84 31.55 -10.45
N VAL A 535 -21.63 31.42 -9.88
CA VAL A 535 -21.47 30.94 -8.49
C VAL A 535 -22.04 31.93 -7.47
N ASN A 536 -21.98 33.23 -7.76
CA ASN A 536 -22.47 34.29 -6.86
C ASN A 536 -23.98 34.58 -6.96
N ASP A 537 -24.74 33.84 -7.79
CA ASP A 537 -26.19 33.96 -7.90
C ASP A 537 -26.83 32.59 -7.64
N ALA A 538 -27.62 32.49 -6.56
CA ALA A 538 -28.21 31.22 -6.13
C ALA A 538 -29.13 30.58 -7.19
N SER A 539 -29.83 31.39 -8.01
CA SER A 539 -30.69 30.85 -9.06
C SER A 539 -29.87 30.28 -10.21
N LYS A 540 -28.79 30.97 -10.60
CA LYS A 540 -27.89 30.52 -11.67
C LYS A 540 -27.05 29.32 -11.24
N ARG A 541 -26.58 29.32 -10.00
CA ARG A 541 -25.88 28.19 -9.39
C ARG A 541 -26.76 26.94 -9.33
N SER A 542 -28.01 27.08 -8.91
CA SER A 542 -28.98 26.00 -8.94
C SER A 542 -29.27 25.50 -10.37
N ALA A 543 -29.37 26.42 -11.35
CA ALA A 543 -29.50 26.06 -12.76
C ALA A 543 -28.29 25.26 -13.25
N PHE A 544 -27.08 25.72 -12.93
CA PHE A 544 -25.82 25.04 -13.24
C PHE A 544 -25.77 23.62 -12.69
N VAL A 545 -26.03 23.44 -11.39
CA VAL A 545 -26.03 22.11 -10.75
C VAL A 545 -26.98 21.14 -11.46
N ASN A 546 -28.20 21.59 -11.78
CA ASN A 546 -29.17 20.76 -12.49
C ASN A 546 -28.77 20.47 -13.95
N ASN A 547 -28.22 21.47 -14.64
CA ASN A 547 -27.78 21.32 -16.02
C ASN A 547 -26.55 20.43 -16.16
N ALA A 548 -25.64 20.44 -15.17
CA ALA A 548 -24.51 19.52 -15.11
C ALA A 548 -24.98 18.06 -15.06
N VAL A 549 -25.93 17.73 -14.18
CA VAL A 549 -26.53 16.39 -14.10
C VAL A 549 -27.17 15.98 -15.43
N ASN A 550 -27.96 16.88 -16.04
CA ASN A 550 -28.59 16.62 -17.33
C ASN A 550 -27.54 16.36 -18.42
N PHE A 551 -26.48 17.15 -18.46
CA PHE A 551 -25.40 16.99 -19.42
C PHE A 551 -24.70 15.63 -19.27
N LEU A 552 -24.29 15.27 -18.03
CA LEU A 552 -23.64 13.99 -17.75
C LEU A 552 -24.52 12.81 -18.16
N SER A 553 -25.81 12.86 -17.82
CA SER A 553 -26.78 11.81 -18.17
C SER A 553 -27.02 11.70 -19.67
N ASN A 554 -27.06 12.82 -20.39
CA ASN A 554 -27.36 12.84 -21.82
C ASN A 554 -26.23 12.23 -22.65
N TYR A 555 -24.98 12.42 -22.22
CA TYR A 555 -23.79 12.00 -22.98
C TYR A 555 -23.06 10.80 -22.37
N GLY A 556 -23.51 10.29 -21.22
CA GLY A 556 -23.01 9.04 -20.63
C GLY A 556 -21.67 9.17 -19.89
N PHE A 557 -21.36 10.36 -19.35
CA PHE A 557 -20.18 10.58 -18.51
C PHE A 557 -20.38 10.02 -17.09
N ASP A 558 -19.29 9.59 -16.45
CA ASP A 558 -19.27 9.08 -15.07
C ASP A 558 -19.12 10.20 -14.03
N GLY A 559 -18.84 11.43 -14.46
CA GLY A 559 -18.63 12.56 -13.55
C GLY A 559 -18.18 13.83 -14.26
N MET A 560 -17.96 14.89 -13.47
CA MET A 560 -17.50 16.19 -13.95
C MET A 560 -16.28 16.67 -13.17
N ASP A 561 -15.35 17.28 -13.88
CA ASP A 561 -14.23 18.03 -13.32
C ASP A 561 -14.49 19.52 -13.51
N ILE A 562 -14.35 20.31 -12.46
CA ILE A 562 -14.53 21.77 -12.52
C ILE A 562 -13.16 22.43 -12.62
N ASP A 563 -12.90 23.10 -13.74
CA ASP A 563 -11.62 23.73 -14.04
C ASP A 563 -11.79 25.25 -14.20
N TRP A 564 -12.00 25.93 -13.08
CA TRP A 564 -12.08 27.39 -13.05
C TRP A 564 -10.70 27.97 -12.75
N GLU A 565 -10.14 28.69 -13.73
CA GLU A 565 -8.86 29.37 -13.62
C GLU A 565 -8.98 30.92 -13.52
N TYR A 566 -8.97 31.54 -12.33
CA TYR A 566 -9.11 30.97 -10.99
C TYR A 566 -10.11 31.79 -10.16
N PRO A 567 -10.81 31.21 -9.16
CA PRO A 567 -11.68 31.98 -8.28
C PRO A 567 -10.98 33.20 -7.68
N ALA A 568 -11.63 34.36 -7.64
CA ALA A 568 -11.06 35.61 -7.11
C ALA A 568 -9.79 36.10 -7.83
N SER A 569 -9.42 35.52 -8.98
CA SER A 569 -8.30 35.92 -9.83
C SER A 569 -8.74 36.02 -11.29
N GLY A 570 -8.14 36.94 -12.06
CA GLY A 570 -8.53 37.17 -13.46
C GLY A 570 -9.72 38.12 -13.65
N ASP A 571 -9.96 38.44 -14.92
CA ASP A 571 -10.92 39.47 -15.31
C ASP A 571 -12.37 39.07 -14.99
N GLY A 572 -13.07 39.95 -14.28
CA GLY A 572 -14.47 39.78 -13.89
C GLY A 572 -14.70 39.02 -12.58
N SER A 573 -13.63 38.54 -11.94
CA SER A 573 -13.68 37.86 -10.65
C SER A 573 -14.04 38.80 -9.48
N ARG A 574 -14.57 38.23 -8.41
CA ARG A 574 -15.01 38.93 -7.18
C ARG A 574 -14.34 38.29 -5.97
N SER A 575 -14.16 39.07 -4.90
CA SER A 575 -13.61 38.51 -3.65
C SER A 575 -14.51 37.46 -3.01
N SER A 576 -15.83 37.50 -3.29
CA SER A 576 -16.80 36.51 -2.81
C SER A 576 -16.76 35.17 -3.56
N ASP A 577 -15.94 35.07 -4.62
CA ASP A 577 -15.81 33.85 -5.42
C ASP A 577 -15.31 32.67 -4.60
N LYS A 578 -14.41 32.90 -3.64
CA LYS A 578 -13.84 31.85 -2.79
C LYS A 578 -14.93 31.09 -2.04
N GLU A 579 -15.79 31.81 -1.32
CA GLU A 579 -16.88 31.19 -0.57
C GLU A 579 -17.96 30.63 -1.50
N ALA A 580 -18.33 31.37 -2.55
CA ALA A 580 -19.36 30.96 -3.50
C ALA A 580 -18.97 29.71 -4.31
N PHE A 581 -17.69 29.55 -4.64
CA PHE A 581 -17.17 28.35 -5.29
C PHE A 581 -17.27 27.13 -4.36
N GLY A 582 -16.86 27.28 -3.09
CA GLY A 582 -17.02 26.22 -2.08
C GLY A 582 -18.48 25.82 -1.86
N GLU A 583 -19.42 26.77 -1.87
CA GLU A 583 -20.87 26.46 -1.85
C GLU A 583 -21.32 25.71 -3.10
N THR A 584 -20.87 26.13 -4.28
CA THR A 584 -21.21 25.48 -5.54
C THR A 584 -20.77 24.02 -5.57
N LEU A 585 -19.56 23.71 -5.11
CA LEU A 585 -19.07 22.32 -5.03
C LEU A 585 -19.88 21.47 -4.04
N LYS A 586 -20.34 22.04 -2.92
CA LYS A 586 -21.23 21.35 -1.97
C LYS A 586 -22.58 21.02 -2.61
N GLU A 587 -23.15 21.97 -3.36
CA GLU A 587 -24.41 21.75 -4.08
C GLU A 587 -24.25 20.70 -5.19
N LEU A 588 -23.15 20.74 -5.95
CA LEU A 588 -22.80 19.72 -6.93
C LEU A 588 -22.63 18.33 -6.29
N ARG A 589 -21.85 18.21 -5.20
CA ARG A 589 -21.63 16.95 -4.48
C ARG A 589 -22.95 16.33 -4.04
N SER A 590 -23.79 17.12 -3.36
CA SER A 590 -25.10 16.67 -2.90
C SER A 590 -25.95 16.15 -4.06
N LYS A 591 -25.91 16.83 -5.22
CA LYS A 591 -26.69 16.41 -6.39
C LYS A 591 -26.08 15.18 -7.07
N PHE A 592 -24.75 15.10 -7.16
CA PHE A 592 -24.05 14.00 -7.82
C PHE A 592 -24.15 12.70 -7.04
N ASP A 593 -24.22 12.75 -5.69
CA ASP A 593 -24.46 11.58 -4.84
C ASP A 593 -25.80 10.90 -5.14
N GLU A 594 -26.85 11.66 -5.48
CA GLU A 594 -28.15 11.11 -5.89
C GLU A 594 -28.05 10.26 -7.17
N HIS A 595 -27.03 10.49 -8.00
CA HIS A 595 -26.84 9.86 -9.31
C HIS A 595 -25.60 8.94 -9.38
N GLY A 596 -24.76 8.91 -8.34
CA GLY A 596 -23.50 8.16 -8.32
C GLY A 596 -22.41 8.74 -9.23
N TYR A 597 -22.44 10.05 -9.51
CA TYR A 597 -21.43 10.72 -10.34
C TYR A 597 -20.18 11.11 -9.54
N LEU A 598 -19.02 11.07 -10.20
CA LEU A 598 -17.77 11.59 -9.66
C LEU A 598 -17.70 13.11 -9.80
N LEU A 599 -17.08 13.78 -8.83
CA LEU A 599 -16.79 15.21 -8.86
C LEU A 599 -15.32 15.42 -8.54
N SER A 600 -14.58 16.07 -9.44
CA SER A 600 -13.23 16.56 -9.19
C SER A 600 -13.12 18.04 -9.49
N VAL A 601 -11.97 18.61 -9.13
CA VAL A 601 -11.66 20.02 -9.40
C VAL A 601 -10.20 20.14 -9.79
N ALA A 602 -9.92 20.93 -10.83
CA ALA A 602 -8.57 21.39 -11.15
C ALA A 602 -8.31 22.72 -10.44
N VAL A 603 -7.14 22.83 -9.80
CA VAL A 603 -6.80 23.96 -8.93
C VAL A 603 -5.38 24.44 -9.19
N GLY A 604 -5.19 25.76 -9.07
CA GLY A 604 -3.88 26.39 -9.18
C GLY A 604 -2.91 25.88 -8.11
N ALA A 605 -1.67 25.62 -8.51
CA ALA A 605 -0.62 25.12 -7.61
C ALA A 605 -0.06 26.18 -6.67
N GLY A 606 0.09 27.42 -7.14
CA GLY A 606 0.78 28.49 -6.42
C GLY A 606 0.20 28.79 -5.03
N ASN A 607 1.08 29.08 -4.08
CA ASN A 607 0.70 29.32 -2.68
C ASN A 607 -0.22 30.55 -2.52
N SER A 608 -0.12 31.50 -3.45
CA SER A 608 -0.98 32.68 -3.50
C SER A 608 -2.45 32.30 -3.70
N PHE A 609 -2.75 31.34 -4.58
CA PHE A 609 -4.12 30.89 -4.87
C PHE A 609 -4.76 30.14 -3.70
N ILE A 610 -3.99 29.33 -2.96
CA ILE A 610 -4.48 28.58 -1.79
C ILE A 610 -5.17 29.52 -0.80
N GLY A 611 -4.54 30.67 -0.53
CA GLY A 611 -5.09 31.67 0.38
C GLY A 611 -6.25 32.48 -0.21
N SER A 612 -6.14 32.94 -1.45
CA SER A 612 -7.08 33.90 -2.05
C SER A 612 -8.30 33.25 -2.72
N SER A 613 -8.16 32.05 -3.26
CA SER A 613 -9.12 31.45 -4.18
C SER A 613 -9.88 30.26 -3.59
N TYR A 614 -9.30 29.54 -2.62
CA TYR A 614 -9.81 28.20 -2.25
C TYR A 614 -10.17 28.05 -0.76
N ASP A 615 -11.38 27.57 -0.48
CA ASP A 615 -11.71 26.92 0.79
C ASP A 615 -11.25 25.45 0.73
N VAL A 616 -9.97 25.22 1.01
CA VAL A 616 -9.34 23.90 0.83
C VAL A 616 -10.07 22.79 1.60
N THR A 617 -10.53 23.06 2.82
CA THR A 617 -11.28 22.07 3.62
C THR A 617 -12.65 21.80 3.01
N GLY A 618 -13.40 22.85 2.64
CA GLY A 618 -14.71 22.71 2.00
C GLY A 618 -14.64 21.99 0.65
N ILE A 619 -13.64 22.31 -0.17
CA ILE A 619 -13.34 21.63 -1.42
C ILE A 619 -13.06 20.15 -1.16
N SER A 620 -12.12 19.84 -0.25
CA SER A 620 -11.72 18.48 0.07
C SER A 620 -12.86 17.61 0.57
N GLN A 621 -13.86 18.19 1.24
CA GLN A 621 -15.06 17.47 1.68
C GLN A 621 -16.07 17.24 0.54
N SER A 622 -16.04 18.09 -0.49
CA SER A 622 -17.02 18.12 -1.57
C SER A 622 -16.59 17.36 -2.81
N VAL A 623 -15.31 17.06 -3.00
CA VAL A 623 -14.82 16.39 -4.21
C VAL A 623 -14.24 15.01 -3.92
N ASP A 624 -14.27 14.12 -4.91
CA ASP A 624 -13.64 12.80 -4.87
C ASP A 624 -12.11 12.92 -4.87
N PHE A 625 -11.57 13.86 -5.66
CA PHE A 625 -10.14 14.17 -5.74
C PHE A 625 -9.90 15.58 -6.31
N ILE A 626 -8.69 16.09 -6.11
CA ILE A 626 -8.24 17.44 -6.44
C ILE A 626 -7.05 17.34 -7.38
N ASN A 627 -7.18 17.81 -8.62
CA ASN A 627 -6.10 17.87 -9.59
C ASN A 627 -5.31 19.18 -9.38
N VAL A 628 -4.14 19.11 -8.73
CA VAL A 628 -3.31 20.30 -8.49
C VAL A 628 -2.40 20.51 -9.70
N MET A 629 -2.56 21.62 -10.40
CA MET A 629 -1.85 21.92 -11.66
C MET A 629 -0.42 22.39 -11.41
N THR A 630 0.45 21.47 -10.97
CA THR A 630 1.87 21.71 -10.64
C THR A 630 2.76 21.76 -11.88
N TYR A 631 2.42 22.65 -12.81
CA TYR A 631 3.15 23.02 -14.02
C TYR A 631 2.81 24.49 -14.36
N ASP A 632 3.37 25.04 -15.45
CA ASP A 632 3.28 26.45 -15.81
C ASP A 632 3.84 27.40 -14.73
N PHE A 633 4.89 26.96 -14.01
CA PHE A 633 5.59 27.83 -13.04
C PHE A 633 6.33 28.99 -13.72
N HIS A 634 6.69 28.80 -14.98
CA HIS A 634 7.36 29.76 -15.82
C HIS A 634 6.63 29.88 -17.17
N SER A 635 6.86 30.98 -17.88
CA SER A 635 6.20 31.25 -19.16
C SER A 635 7.19 31.72 -20.22
N GLY A 636 6.99 31.33 -21.48
CA GLY A 636 7.83 31.76 -22.61
C GLY A 636 7.86 33.28 -22.83
N TRP A 637 6.95 34.02 -22.19
CA TRP A 637 6.91 35.49 -22.23
C TRP A 637 7.81 36.17 -21.20
N GLU A 638 8.46 35.40 -20.32
CA GLU A 638 9.44 35.92 -19.37
C GLU A 638 10.76 36.29 -20.06
N SER A 639 11.46 37.27 -19.51
CA SER A 639 12.75 37.74 -20.05
C SER A 639 13.94 36.81 -19.77
N TYR A 640 13.72 35.70 -19.08
CA TYR A 640 14.74 34.70 -18.74
C TYR A 640 14.13 33.30 -18.85
N THR A 641 14.96 32.32 -19.21
CA THR A 641 14.56 30.90 -19.28
C THR A 641 14.25 30.33 -17.89
N GLY A 642 13.20 29.52 -17.80
CA GLY A 642 12.78 28.84 -16.58
C GLY A 642 12.16 27.48 -16.90
N GLU A 643 12.21 26.58 -15.93
CA GLU A 643 11.65 25.23 -16.08
C GLU A 643 10.12 25.24 -16.01
N ASN A 644 9.44 24.43 -16.83
CA ASN A 644 7.97 24.34 -16.77
C ASN A 644 7.47 23.88 -15.40
N ALA A 645 8.07 22.79 -14.90
CA ALA A 645 7.60 22.09 -13.70
C ALA A 645 8.78 21.57 -12.84
N PRO A 646 9.60 22.44 -12.23
CA PRO A 646 10.69 21.98 -11.37
C PRO A 646 10.13 21.21 -10.16
N LEU A 647 10.66 20.00 -9.88
CA LEU A 647 10.21 19.23 -8.71
C LEU A 647 10.56 19.95 -7.40
N TYR A 648 11.76 20.49 -7.34
CA TYR A 648 12.25 21.32 -6.23
C TYR A 648 12.77 22.64 -6.78
N ALA A 649 12.64 23.72 -6.00
CA ALA A 649 13.21 25.02 -6.34
C ALA A 649 14.75 24.97 -6.32
N ARG A 650 15.41 25.72 -7.21
CA ARG A 650 16.88 25.78 -7.25
C ARG A 650 17.37 26.76 -6.21
N SER A 651 18.57 26.51 -5.70
CA SER A 651 19.22 27.41 -4.73
C SER A 651 19.51 28.82 -5.27
N SER A 652 19.55 28.99 -6.59
CA SER A 652 19.74 30.27 -7.28
C SER A 652 18.45 31.03 -7.55
N ASP A 653 17.29 30.38 -7.40
CA ASP A 653 16.03 30.99 -7.77
C ASP A 653 15.65 32.04 -6.74
N SER A 654 15.16 33.18 -7.21
CA SER A 654 14.59 34.21 -6.33
C SER A 654 13.15 33.89 -5.92
N TYR A 655 12.56 32.85 -6.50
CA TYR A 655 11.17 32.47 -6.40
C TYR A 655 11.10 31.02 -5.91
N ASP A 656 10.46 30.80 -4.76
CA ASP A 656 10.47 29.51 -4.05
C ASP A 656 9.38 28.53 -4.54
N GLU A 657 8.65 28.83 -5.63
CA GLU A 657 7.59 27.94 -6.12
C GLU A 657 8.15 26.79 -6.99
N SER A 658 7.77 25.59 -6.62
CA SER A 658 8.08 24.30 -7.24
C SER A 658 6.94 23.31 -6.97
N VAL A 659 6.97 22.16 -7.65
CA VAL A 659 5.99 21.08 -7.41
C VAL A 659 5.94 20.73 -5.91
N ASP A 660 7.10 20.51 -5.26
CA ASP A 660 7.18 20.19 -3.84
C ASP A 660 6.54 21.29 -2.99
N SER A 661 6.97 22.54 -3.13
CA SER A 661 6.45 23.64 -2.30
C SER A 661 4.94 23.82 -2.41
N CYS A 662 4.37 23.58 -3.60
CA CYS A 662 2.94 23.73 -3.86
C CYS A 662 2.15 22.57 -3.27
N ILE A 663 2.63 21.33 -3.44
CA ILE A 663 2.00 20.15 -2.82
C ILE A 663 2.04 20.27 -1.30
N GLN A 664 3.19 20.67 -0.72
CA GLN A 664 3.29 20.91 0.72
C GLN A 664 2.38 22.06 1.18
N GLY A 665 2.18 23.09 0.35
CA GLY A 665 1.22 24.17 0.59
C GLY A 665 -0.22 23.66 0.71
N TRP A 666 -0.67 22.83 -0.23
CA TRP A 666 -2.01 22.22 -0.22
C TRP A 666 -2.22 21.30 0.98
N LEU A 667 -1.22 20.46 1.30
CA LEU A 667 -1.23 19.61 2.49
C LEU A 667 -1.33 20.45 3.78
N SER A 668 -0.53 21.51 3.87
CA SER A 668 -0.52 22.41 5.04
C SER A 668 -1.83 23.19 5.19
N ALA A 669 -2.52 23.48 4.09
CA ALA A 669 -3.84 24.10 4.09
C ALA A 669 -4.99 23.14 4.44
N GLY A 670 -4.69 21.85 4.65
CA GLY A 670 -5.63 20.85 5.15
C GLY A 670 -6.25 19.94 4.08
N ALA A 671 -5.72 19.92 2.85
CA ALA A 671 -6.12 18.93 1.87
C ALA A 671 -5.59 17.53 2.28
N PRO A 672 -6.43 16.49 2.32
CA PRO A 672 -5.98 15.12 2.55
C PRO A 672 -5.06 14.65 1.43
N ALA A 673 -3.91 14.05 1.77
CA ALA A 673 -2.92 13.59 0.80
C ALA A 673 -3.53 12.66 -0.26
N GLU A 674 -4.36 11.72 0.17
CA GLU A 674 -5.05 10.74 -0.68
C GLU A 674 -6.07 11.35 -1.67
N LYS A 675 -6.43 12.63 -1.49
CA LYS A 675 -7.26 13.39 -2.43
C LYS A 675 -6.46 14.26 -3.40
N ILE A 676 -5.20 14.54 -3.12
CA ILE A 676 -4.34 15.34 -3.99
C ILE A 676 -3.83 14.47 -5.13
N ILE A 677 -4.13 14.89 -6.36
CA ILE A 677 -3.61 14.31 -7.59
C ILE A 677 -2.62 15.32 -8.17
N MET A 678 -1.34 14.96 -8.19
CA MET A 678 -0.27 15.86 -8.61
C MET A 678 -0.23 15.99 -10.14
N GLY A 679 -0.32 17.21 -10.66
CA GLY A 679 -0.27 17.50 -12.08
C GLY A 679 1.12 17.35 -12.69
N MET A 680 1.18 16.73 -13.86
CA MET A 680 2.38 16.52 -14.66
C MET A 680 2.11 16.97 -16.09
N GLY A 681 2.75 18.06 -16.51
CA GLY A 681 2.65 18.56 -17.89
C GLY A 681 3.43 17.67 -18.86
N LEU A 682 2.78 17.12 -19.88
CA LEU A 682 3.42 16.38 -20.98
C LEU A 682 3.88 17.33 -22.10
N PHE A 683 4.29 18.53 -21.72
CA PHE A 683 4.75 19.62 -22.57
C PHE A 683 5.87 20.40 -21.88
N GLY A 684 6.58 21.21 -22.64
CA GLY A 684 7.60 22.12 -22.16
C GLY A 684 7.29 23.57 -22.48
N ILE A 685 7.82 24.47 -21.66
CA ILE A 685 7.79 25.92 -21.91
C ILE A 685 9.03 26.29 -22.70
N SER A 686 8.83 26.97 -23.83
CA SER A 686 9.89 27.30 -24.77
C SER A 686 10.15 28.81 -24.89
N TYR A 687 11.40 29.15 -25.17
CA TYR A 687 11.92 30.51 -25.21
C TYR A 687 12.78 30.73 -26.45
N ASN A 688 12.91 31.99 -26.85
CA ASN A 688 13.89 32.44 -27.81
C ASN A 688 15.05 33.16 -27.07
N LEU A 689 16.20 32.50 -27.00
CA LEU A 689 17.41 33.01 -26.37
C LEU A 689 17.93 34.26 -27.10
N VAL A 690 18.46 35.21 -26.32
CA VAL A 690 19.21 36.34 -26.87
C VAL A 690 20.54 35.88 -27.49
N ASN A 691 21.17 34.86 -26.92
CA ASN A 691 22.43 34.27 -27.37
C ASN A 691 22.35 32.75 -27.30
N ALA A 692 22.52 32.07 -28.44
CA ALA A 692 22.49 30.60 -28.54
C ALA A 692 23.57 29.90 -27.69
N ASP A 693 24.69 30.57 -27.41
CA ASP A 693 25.77 30.01 -26.58
C ASP A 693 25.47 30.11 -25.06
N ASP A 694 24.49 30.93 -24.66
CA ASP A 694 24.05 31.11 -23.27
C ASP A 694 22.74 30.34 -23.04
N ARG A 695 22.87 29.03 -22.84
CA ARG A 695 21.77 28.05 -22.89
C ARG A 695 21.37 27.50 -21.52
N TRP A 696 21.74 28.18 -20.45
CA TRP A 696 21.50 27.71 -19.08
C TRP A 696 20.09 28.10 -18.61
N ILE A 697 19.63 27.53 -17.51
CA ILE A 697 18.44 28.03 -16.81
C ILE A 697 18.74 29.43 -16.27
N GLY A 698 17.83 30.38 -16.50
CA GLY A 698 17.98 31.79 -16.16
C GLY A 698 18.73 32.62 -17.22
N SER A 699 19.03 32.05 -18.38
CA SER A 699 19.65 32.77 -19.50
C SER A 699 18.66 33.77 -20.12
N PRO A 700 19.10 34.95 -20.59
CA PRO A 700 18.22 35.97 -21.15
C PRO A 700 17.46 35.50 -22.40
N ALA A 701 16.15 35.71 -22.40
CA ALA A 701 15.25 35.46 -23.52
C ALA A 701 14.61 36.78 -24.00
N ASN A 702 14.30 36.86 -25.29
CA ASN A 702 13.64 38.04 -25.89
C ASN A 702 12.21 37.75 -26.37
N GLY A 703 11.64 36.62 -25.97
CA GLY A 703 10.28 36.21 -26.28
C GLY A 703 10.10 34.69 -26.23
N PRO A 704 8.89 34.23 -26.54
CA PRO A 704 8.57 32.81 -26.57
C PRO A 704 9.34 32.09 -27.66
N GLY A 705 9.55 30.79 -27.46
CA GLY A 705 9.98 29.89 -28.53
C GLY A 705 8.98 29.90 -29.68
N ALA A 706 9.48 29.64 -30.89
CA ALA A 706 8.62 29.55 -32.07
C ALA A 706 7.56 28.44 -31.89
N ALA A 707 6.38 28.66 -32.47
CA ALA A 707 5.29 27.70 -32.44
C ALA A 707 5.73 26.31 -32.95
N GLY A 708 5.33 25.28 -32.22
CA GLY A 708 5.58 23.89 -32.59
C GLY A 708 4.90 23.50 -33.91
N ILE A 709 5.47 22.51 -34.60
CA ILE A 709 4.99 22.01 -35.90
C ILE A 709 3.59 21.36 -35.87
N TYR A 710 3.10 21.00 -34.69
CA TYR A 710 1.83 20.31 -34.49
C TYR A 710 0.91 21.01 -33.49
N THR A 711 1.45 21.52 -32.37
CA THR A 711 0.67 22.21 -31.34
C THR A 711 0.37 23.65 -31.73
N GLU A 712 1.19 24.25 -32.59
CA GLU A 712 1.08 25.63 -33.07
C GLU A 712 1.04 26.71 -31.96
N GLY A 713 1.43 26.35 -30.72
CA GLY A 713 1.47 27.25 -29.58
C GLY A 713 2.82 27.96 -29.46
N GLU A 714 2.84 29.29 -29.57
CA GLU A 714 4.06 30.06 -29.27
C GLU A 714 4.43 29.91 -27.78
N GLY A 715 5.68 29.56 -27.50
CA GLY A 715 6.20 29.45 -26.14
C GLY A 715 5.85 28.14 -25.42
N SER A 716 5.24 27.17 -26.11
CA SER A 716 4.96 25.84 -25.58
C SER A 716 5.19 24.77 -26.65
N LEU A 717 5.72 23.61 -26.25
CA LEU A 717 5.94 22.48 -27.14
C LEU A 717 5.44 21.20 -26.47
N GLY A 718 4.60 20.43 -27.15
CA GLY A 718 4.20 19.11 -26.66
C GLY A 718 5.39 18.14 -26.67
N TYR A 719 5.42 17.14 -25.79
CA TYR A 719 6.55 16.21 -25.74
C TYR A 719 6.80 15.49 -27.08
N MET A 720 5.73 15.18 -27.82
CA MET A 720 5.84 14.60 -29.18
C MET A 720 6.62 15.49 -30.16
N GLU A 721 6.62 16.80 -29.98
CA GLU A 721 7.42 17.74 -30.78
C GLU A 721 8.86 17.81 -30.26
N ILE A 722 9.02 17.91 -28.93
CA ILE A 722 10.34 17.99 -28.28
C ILE A 722 11.18 16.76 -28.64
N CYS A 723 10.61 15.56 -28.50
CA CYS A 723 11.33 14.33 -28.80
C CYS A 723 11.61 14.19 -30.30
N GLN A 724 10.73 14.70 -31.17
CA GLN A 724 10.98 14.70 -32.61
C GLN A 724 12.12 15.66 -32.97
N TYR A 725 12.15 16.88 -32.41
CA TYR A 725 13.26 17.80 -32.64
C TYR A 725 14.60 17.23 -32.14
N GLN A 726 14.60 16.54 -31.00
CA GLN A 726 15.78 15.83 -30.50
C GLN A 726 16.30 14.76 -31.47
N GLN A 727 15.39 14.05 -32.14
CA GLN A 727 15.76 13.03 -33.12
C GLN A 727 16.23 13.63 -34.44
N ASP A 728 15.47 14.58 -34.98
CA ASP A 728 15.75 15.24 -36.26
C ASP A 728 17.05 16.06 -36.17
N GLY A 729 17.32 16.65 -35.00
CA GLY A 729 18.47 17.51 -34.72
C GLY A 729 19.58 16.85 -33.90
N ALA A 730 19.72 15.51 -33.91
CA ALA A 730 20.61 14.78 -33.02
C ALA A 730 22.08 15.26 -32.99
N ASP A 731 22.56 15.91 -34.05
CA ASP A 731 23.92 16.47 -34.14
C ASP A 731 24.08 17.86 -33.50
N HIS A 732 23.00 18.58 -33.24
CA HIS A 732 23.01 19.98 -32.78
C HIS A 732 22.07 20.27 -31.59
N TRP A 733 21.17 19.35 -31.25
CA TRP A 733 20.33 19.46 -30.07
C TRP A 733 21.14 19.19 -28.81
N HIS A 734 21.13 20.13 -27.87
CA HIS A 734 21.78 20.02 -26.58
C HIS A 734 20.74 19.69 -25.51
N ILE A 735 21.01 18.65 -24.71
CA ILE A 735 20.17 18.27 -23.56
C ILE A 735 21.04 18.35 -22.32
N GLU A 736 20.53 19.02 -21.30
CA GLU A 736 21.16 19.11 -19.99
C GLU A 736 20.14 18.65 -18.93
N TRP A 737 20.65 18.12 -17.82
CA TRP A 737 19.84 17.69 -16.68
C TRP A 737 20.11 18.60 -15.48
N ASP A 738 19.06 19.23 -14.94
CA ASP A 738 19.17 20.01 -13.71
C ASP A 738 18.94 19.10 -12.49
N ASP A 739 20.04 18.78 -11.80
CA ASP A 739 19.95 17.86 -10.65
C ASP A 739 19.31 18.50 -9.41
N GLU A 740 19.19 19.82 -9.32
CA GLU A 740 18.43 20.46 -8.23
C GLU A 740 16.92 20.28 -8.45
N SER A 741 16.42 20.63 -9.64
CA SER A 741 14.99 20.60 -9.98
C SER A 741 14.48 19.23 -10.44
N LYS A 742 15.38 18.28 -10.73
CA LYS A 742 15.09 16.92 -11.23
C LYS A 742 14.31 16.92 -12.56
N VAL A 743 14.63 17.86 -13.44
CA VAL A 743 14.06 17.98 -14.78
C VAL A 743 15.15 18.28 -15.81
N PRO A 744 14.96 17.92 -17.08
CA PRO A 744 15.82 18.32 -18.17
C PRO A 744 15.36 19.61 -18.85
N TYR A 745 16.32 20.26 -19.51
CA TYR A 745 16.04 21.26 -20.54
C TYR A 745 16.84 20.95 -21.80
N GLY A 746 16.36 21.49 -22.92
CA GLY A 746 16.95 21.29 -24.24
C GLY A 746 17.08 22.59 -25.00
N SER A 747 18.06 22.66 -25.90
CA SER A 747 18.24 23.83 -26.77
C SER A 747 18.80 23.46 -28.13
N ASP A 748 18.38 24.20 -29.15
CA ASP A 748 18.94 24.16 -30.50
C ASP A 748 18.94 25.57 -31.11
N GLY A 749 20.13 26.09 -31.44
CA GLY A 749 20.27 27.49 -31.82
C GLY A 749 19.74 28.42 -30.72
N THR A 750 18.76 29.26 -31.05
CA THR A 750 18.12 30.14 -30.07
C THR A 750 16.88 29.54 -29.41
N LEU A 751 16.41 28.37 -29.85
CA LEU A 751 15.31 27.68 -29.19
C LEU A 751 15.82 27.07 -27.89
N TRP A 752 15.12 27.33 -26.78
CA TRP A 752 15.35 26.69 -25.49
C TRP A 752 14.01 26.19 -24.95
N VAL A 753 13.97 25.01 -24.32
CA VAL A 753 12.76 24.43 -23.74
C VAL A 753 13.06 23.71 -22.43
N GLY A 754 12.30 24.04 -21.39
CA GLY A 754 12.28 23.33 -20.11
C GLY A 754 11.07 22.41 -20.05
N TYR A 755 11.26 21.11 -19.82
CA TYR A 755 10.23 20.10 -20.05
C TYR A 755 10.39 18.88 -19.13
N ASP A 756 9.40 18.00 -19.14
CA ASP A 756 9.48 16.70 -18.46
C ASP A 756 9.86 15.56 -19.42
N SER A 757 10.78 14.70 -18.99
CA SER A 757 11.21 13.50 -19.70
C SER A 757 10.71 12.21 -19.01
N PRO A 758 10.89 11.03 -19.62
CA PRO A 758 10.56 9.76 -18.97
C PRO A 758 11.18 9.63 -17.56
N ASP A 759 12.44 10.08 -17.41
CA ASP A 759 13.16 9.99 -16.14
C ASP A 759 12.62 10.98 -15.10
N SER A 760 12.33 12.23 -15.48
CA SER A 760 11.77 13.22 -14.52
C SER A 760 10.37 12.82 -14.08
N LEU A 761 9.52 12.31 -14.99
CA LEU A 761 8.19 11.83 -14.63
C LEU A 761 8.21 10.56 -13.79
N TRP A 762 9.18 9.66 -14.00
CA TRP A 762 9.38 8.54 -13.09
C TRP A 762 9.75 9.04 -11.68
N ILE A 763 10.65 10.01 -11.56
CA ILE A 763 11.03 10.63 -10.27
C ILE A 763 9.84 11.31 -9.61
N LYS A 764 9.04 12.06 -10.37
CA LYS A 764 7.82 12.72 -9.88
C LYS A 764 6.75 11.70 -9.47
N ALA A 765 6.58 10.60 -10.20
CA ALA A 765 5.71 9.51 -9.79
C ALA A 765 6.19 8.84 -8.50
N GLN A 766 7.50 8.72 -8.29
CA GLN A 766 8.05 8.27 -7.00
C GLN A 766 7.73 9.28 -5.89
N TYR A 767 7.83 10.59 -6.16
CA TYR A 767 7.45 11.64 -5.21
C TYR A 767 5.97 11.53 -4.79
N VAL A 768 5.05 11.25 -5.74
CA VAL A 768 3.63 10.98 -5.46
C VAL A 768 3.47 9.83 -4.46
N SER A 769 4.16 8.71 -4.71
CA SER A 769 4.11 7.53 -3.84
C SER A 769 4.75 7.78 -2.46
N ASP A 770 5.91 8.44 -2.43
CA ASP A 770 6.65 8.75 -1.21
C ASP A 770 5.86 9.69 -0.28
N ASN A 771 5.09 10.63 -0.85
CA ASN A 771 4.23 11.55 -0.12
C ASN A 771 2.80 11.03 0.10
N SER A 772 2.50 9.77 -0.28
CA SER A 772 1.18 9.15 -0.13
C SER A 772 0.05 9.97 -0.77
N LEU A 773 0.34 10.61 -1.90
CA LEU A 773 -0.65 11.38 -2.63
C LEU A 773 -1.66 10.44 -3.31
N GLY A 774 -2.85 10.96 -3.63
CA GLY A 774 -3.93 10.20 -4.26
C GLY A 774 -3.65 9.69 -5.67
N GLY A 775 -2.62 10.25 -6.34
CA GLY A 775 -2.20 9.84 -7.67
C GLY A 775 -1.50 10.95 -8.47
N ALA A 776 -1.39 10.73 -9.78
CA ALA A 776 -0.88 11.70 -10.74
C ALA A 776 -1.94 12.05 -11.78
N MET A 777 -1.88 13.30 -12.24
CA MET A 777 -2.70 13.84 -13.33
C MET A 777 -1.76 14.24 -14.45
N VAL A 778 -2.14 14.00 -15.71
CA VAL A 778 -1.36 14.43 -16.88
C VAL A 778 -2.14 15.43 -17.73
N TRP A 779 -1.47 16.53 -18.08
CA TRP A 779 -1.92 17.51 -19.06
C TRP A 779 -0.91 17.53 -20.23
N SER A 780 -1.21 16.97 -21.40
CA SER A 780 -2.37 16.12 -21.74
C SER A 780 -1.89 14.86 -22.45
N ILE A 781 -2.74 13.81 -22.48
CA ILE A 781 -2.40 12.51 -23.08
C ILE A 781 -2.04 12.61 -24.57
N ASP A 782 -2.60 13.60 -25.26
CA ASP A 782 -2.39 13.87 -26.69
C ASP A 782 -1.07 14.60 -26.99
N MET A 783 -0.33 15.03 -25.97
CA MET A 783 1.03 15.58 -26.10
C MET A 783 2.15 14.57 -25.85
N ASP A 784 1.83 13.36 -25.37
CA ASP A 784 2.79 12.25 -25.32
C ASP A 784 3.03 11.70 -26.74
N ASP A 785 4.08 10.89 -26.91
CA ASP A 785 4.37 10.21 -28.18
C ASP A 785 3.43 9.00 -28.39
N ALA A 786 2.16 9.27 -28.70
CA ALA A 786 1.14 8.26 -28.94
C ALA A 786 1.44 7.38 -30.17
N ARG A 787 2.20 7.92 -31.13
CA ARG A 787 2.58 7.23 -32.37
C ARG A 787 3.82 6.34 -32.17
N GLY A 788 4.64 6.60 -31.17
CA GLY A 788 5.90 5.91 -30.96
C GLY A 788 6.97 6.36 -31.96
N THR A 789 6.84 7.59 -32.49
CA THR A 789 7.79 8.18 -33.45
C THR A 789 9.17 8.25 -32.81
N CYS A 790 9.22 8.58 -31.52
CA CYS A 790 10.42 8.71 -30.73
C CYS A 790 10.87 7.37 -30.10
N GLY A 791 10.19 6.26 -30.43
CA GLY A 791 10.51 4.90 -30.01
C GLY A 791 9.34 4.20 -29.32
N THR A 792 9.10 4.54 -28.04
CA THR A 792 8.07 3.86 -27.23
C THR A 792 6.78 4.66 -27.23
N LYS A 793 5.67 4.06 -27.69
CA LYS A 793 4.35 4.68 -27.58
C LYS A 793 3.99 5.01 -26.14
N TYR A 794 3.48 6.22 -25.90
CA TYR A 794 3.10 6.72 -24.57
C TYR A 794 4.26 6.59 -23.57
N HIS A 795 5.45 7.06 -23.95
CA HIS A 795 6.67 6.86 -23.18
C HIS A 795 6.54 7.49 -21.79
N LEU A 796 6.05 8.72 -21.75
CA LEU A 796 5.89 9.48 -20.51
C LEU A 796 4.87 8.80 -19.60
N LEU A 797 3.67 8.52 -20.11
CA LEU A 797 2.60 7.92 -19.32
C LEU A 797 2.94 6.51 -18.81
N LYS A 798 3.70 5.72 -19.58
CA LYS A 798 4.19 4.40 -19.13
C LYS A 798 5.21 4.49 -17.99
N ASN A 799 6.03 5.54 -17.95
CA ASN A 799 6.98 5.73 -16.85
C ASN A 799 6.26 6.11 -15.55
N ILE A 800 5.23 6.95 -15.63
CA ILE A 800 4.33 7.23 -14.49
C ILE A 800 3.69 5.92 -14.00
N ASN A 801 3.11 5.14 -14.92
CA ASN A 801 2.42 3.88 -14.59
C ASN A 801 3.34 2.79 -14.02
N THR A 802 4.64 2.83 -14.33
CA THR A 802 5.63 1.89 -13.77
C THR A 802 5.73 2.01 -12.26
N VAL A 803 5.47 3.20 -11.71
CA VAL A 803 5.41 3.44 -10.27
C VAL A 803 3.99 3.22 -9.77
N LEU A 804 3.02 3.99 -10.28
CA LEU A 804 1.71 4.14 -9.66
C LEU A 804 0.73 2.98 -9.90
N ARG A 805 1.03 2.08 -10.85
CA ARG A 805 0.12 1.01 -11.28
C ARG A 805 0.75 -0.39 -11.28
N SER A 806 1.80 -0.58 -10.48
CA SER A 806 2.63 -1.80 -10.45
C SER A 806 2.23 -2.89 -9.44
#